data_AF-A0A142BWZ4-F1
#
_entry.id   AF-A0A142BWZ4-F1
#
_cell.length_a   1.000
_cell.length_b   1.000
_cell.length_c   1.000
_cell.angle_alpha   90.00
_cell.angle_beta   90.00
_cell.angle_gamma   90.00
#
_symmetry.space_group_name_H-M   'P 1'
#
loop_
_entity.id
_entity.type
_entity.pdbx_description
1 polymer ?
#
loop_
_entity_poly.entity_id
_entity_poly.type
_entity_poly.pdbx_seq_one_letter_code
_entity_poly.pdbx_strand_id
1 'polypeptide(L)'
;FTILSAISSPTLLANINEPSGEAADIISQVADSHAIKYYNAADWQAEDNALPSLAELRDLVINQQKRVLVDFSQISDAEGQAEMQAQFRKAYGVGFANQFIVITEHKGELLFTPFDRAEEVDPQLLEAPRTARLLARSGFASPAPANSETNTLPHVAFYISVNRAISDEECTFNNSWLWKNEKGSRPFCKDANISLIYRVNLERSLQYGIVGSATPDAKIVRISLDDDSTGAGIHLNDQLGYRQFGASYTTLDAYFREWSTDAIAQDYRFVFNASNNKAQILKTFPVDNINEKFERKEVSGFELGVTGGVEVSGDGPKAKLEARASYTQSRWLTYNTQDYRIERNAKNAQAVSFTWNRQQYATAESLLNRSTDALWVNTYPVDVNRISPLSYASFVPKMDVIYKASATETGSTDFIIDSSVNIRPIYNGAYKHYYVVGAHQSYHGFEDTPRRRITKSASFTVDWDHPVFTGGRPVNLQLASFNNRCIQVDAQGRLAANTCDSQQSAQSFIYDQLGRYVSASNTKLCLDGAALDALQTCNQNLTQRWEWRKGTDELTNVYSGESLGHDKQTGELGLYASSNDAVSLRTITAYTDVFNAQESSPILGYTQGKMNQQRVGQDNRLYVRAGAAIDALGSASDLLVGGNGGSLSSVDLSGVKSITATSGDFQYGGQQLVALTFTYQDGRQQTVGSKAYVTNAHEDRFDLPDAAKITQLKIWAD
;
A
#
# COMPACT_ATOMS: atom_id res chain seq x y z
N PHE A 1 59.67 -7.25 -51.89
CA PHE A 1 59.67 -7.43 -50.44
C PHE A 1 59.38 -6.08 -49.80
N THR A 2 58.12 -5.85 -49.47
CA THR A 2 57.64 -4.66 -48.76
C THR A 2 56.59 -5.19 -47.80
N ILE A 3 56.85 -5.14 -46.50
CA ILE A 3 55.95 -5.68 -45.47
C ILE A 3 55.09 -4.53 -44.96
N LEU A 4 53.78 -4.62 -45.23
CA LEU A 4 52.76 -3.76 -44.67
C LEU A 4 52.44 -4.19 -43.23
N SER A 5 52.34 -3.20 -42.36
CA SER A 5 51.77 -3.25 -41.02
C SER A 5 50.26 -3.51 -41.06
N ALA A 6 49.78 -4.48 -40.28
CA ALA A 6 48.37 -4.60 -39.91
C ALA A 6 48.22 -4.21 -38.44
N ILE A 7 47.44 -3.15 -38.21
CA ILE A 7 46.93 -2.72 -36.91
C ILE A 7 45.80 -3.67 -36.55
N SER A 8 45.89 -4.36 -35.41
CA SER A 8 44.76 -5.04 -34.79
C SER A 8 44.52 -4.43 -33.42
N SER A 9 43.51 -3.57 -33.32
CA SER A 9 42.93 -3.14 -32.05
C SER A 9 42.24 -4.34 -31.39
N PRO A 10 42.54 -4.70 -30.14
CA PRO A 10 41.68 -5.58 -29.38
C PRO A 10 40.52 -4.74 -28.83
N THR A 11 39.33 -4.93 -29.38
CA THR A 11 38.07 -4.58 -28.71
C THR A 11 37.97 -5.42 -27.44
N LEU A 12 38.24 -4.79 -26.28
CA LEU A 12 37.88 -5.31 -24.96
C LEU A 12 36.35 -5.30 -24.87
N LEU A 13 35.73 -6.45 -25.06
CA LEU A 13 34.36 -6.70 -24.61
C LEU A 13 34.42 -6.78 -23.09
N ALA A 14 34.07 -5.68 -22.41
CA ALA A 14 33.76 -5.72 -20.98
C ALA A 14 32.61 -6.71 -20.76
N ASN A 15 32.73 -7.56 -19.75
CA ASN A 15 31.72 -8.54 -19.41
C ASN A 15 30.47 -7.79 -18.91
N ILE A 16 29.42 -7.70 -19.74
CA ILE A 16 28.22 -6.85 -19.53
C ILE A 16 27.43 -7.22 -18.25
N ASN A 17 27.70 -8.40 -17.69
CA ASN A 17 27.08 -8.94 -16.48
C ASN A 17 27.69 -8.41 -15.17
N GLU A 18 28.82 -7.70 -15.24
CA GLU A 18 29.44 -7.08 -14.07
C GLU A 18 28.89 -5.67 -13.88
N PRO A 19 28.65 -5.23 -12.62
CA PRO A 19 28.21 -3.86 -12.38
C PRO A 19 29.24 -2.88 -12.95
N SER A 20 28.74 -1.85 -13.65
CA SER A 20 29.55 -0.84 -14.34
C SER A 20 29.05 0.57 -14.00
N GLY A 21 29.94 1.56 -14.12
CA GLY A 21 29.60 2.96 -13.82
C GLY A 21 29.11 3.15 -12.39
N GLU A 22 28.02 3.91 -12.21
CA GLU A 22 27.47 4.21 -10.88
C GLU A 22 27.02 2.97 -10.10
N ALA A 23 26.57 1.91 -10.77
CA ALA A 23 26.21 0.65 -10.09
C ALA A 23 27.43 -0.01 -9.43
N ALA A 24 28.60 0.06 -10.06
CA ALA A 24 29.85 -0.43 -9.49
C ALA A 24 30.26 0.39 -8.27
N ASP A 25 30.14 1.72 -8.36
CA ASP A 25 30.46 2.64 -7.28
C ASP A 25 29.57 2.38 -6.05
N ILE A 26 28.27 2.17 -6.25
CA ILE A 26 27.33 1.84 -5.16
C ILE A 26 27.70 0.51 -4.50
N ILE A 27 27.90 -0.56 -5.29
CA ILE A 27 28.19 -1.89 -4.76
C ILE A 27 29.55 -1.93 -4.04
N SER A 28 30.54 -1.16 -4.51
CA SER A 28 31.87 -1.08 -3.90
C SER A 28 31.86 -0.49 -2.48
N GLN A 29 30.84 0.30 -2.14
CA GLN A 29 30.69 0.92 -0.83
C GLN A 29 30.05 -0.04 0.20
N VAL A 30 29.54 -1.19 -0.25
CA VAL A 30 28.91 -2.18 0.63
C VAL A 30 29.95 -3.13 1.21
N ALA A 31 29.96 -3.30 2.53
CA ALA A 31 30.94 -4.14 3.21
C ALA A 31 30.81 -5.65 2.91
N ASP A 32 29.63 -6.12 2.51
CA ASP A 32 29.33 -7.53 2.22
C ASP A 32 28.37 -7.66 1.04
N SER A 33 28.93 -7.95 -0.14
CA SER A 33 28.18 -8.03 -1.39
C SER A 33 27.55 -9.40 -1.67
N HIS A 34 27.77 -10.43 -0.84
CA HIS A 34 27.26 -11.79 -1.10
C HIS A 34 25.72 -11.89 -1.07
N ALA A 35 25.06 -10.96 -0.39
CA ALA A 35 23.60 -10.87 -0.34
C ALA A 35 23.01 -10.04 -1.48
N ILE A 36 23.85 -9.36 -2.26
CA ILE A 36 23.41 -8.50 -3.37
C ILE A 36 23.26 -9.36 -4.63
N LYS A 37 22.15 -9.15 -5.34
CA LYS A 37 21.93 -9.64 -6.69
C LYS A 37 21.75 -8.45 -7.62
N TYR A 38 22.75 -8.22 -8.46
CA TYR A 38 22.70 -7.21 -9.51
C TYR A 38 22.03 -7.77 -10.77
N TYR A 39 21.18 -6.96 -11.40
CA TYR A 39 20.61 -7.20 -12.72
C TYR A 39 20.82 -5.97 -13.60
N ASN A 40 21.45 -6.18 -14.75
CA ASN A 40 21.47 -5.20 -15.83
C ASN A 40 20.22 -5.43 -16.70
N ALA A 41 19.32 -4.45 -16.76
CA ALA A 41 18.06 -4.58 -17.48
C ALA A 41 18.25 -4.69 -19.01
N ALA A 42 19.40 -4.29 -19.54
CA ALA A 42 19.74 -4.49 -20.96
C ALA A 42 19.85 -5.98 -21.33
N ASP A 43 20.23 -6.84 -20.38
CA ASP A 43 20.40 -8.28 -20.65
C ASP A 43 19.07 -8.98 -20.96
N TRP A 44 17.97 -8.44 -20.44
CA TRP A 44 16.62 -8.97 -20.68
C TRP A 44 16.10 -8.69 -22.09
N GLN A 45 16.84 -7.91 -22.89
CA GLN A 45 16.55 -7.74 -24.32
C GLN A 45 17.03 -8.95 -25.15
N ALA A 46 17.90 -9.80 -24.61
CA ALA A 46 18.40 -10.99 -25.29
C ALA A 46 17.47 -12.20 -25.08
N GLU A 47 17.21 -12.99 -26.14
CA GLU A 47 16.27 -14.12 -26.13
C GLU A 47 16.58 -15.19 -25.05
N ASP A 48 17.83 -15.30 -24.61
CA ASP A 48 18.27 -16.32 -23.64
C ASP A 48 18.09 -15.91 -22.16
N ASN A 49 17.82 -14.62 -21.86
CA ASN A 49 17.73 -14.10 -20.49
C ASN A 49 16.35 -13.48 -20.25
N ALA A 50 15.38 -14.28 -19.80
CA ALA A 50 14.05 -13.78 -19.49
C ALA A 50 14.00 -12.97 -18.19
N LEU A 51 13.18 -11.91 -18.18
CA LEU A 51 12.81 -11.17 -16.97
C LEU A 51 12.15 -12.12 -15.95
N PRO A 52 12.62 -12.18 -14.68
CA PRO A 52 12.00 -13.05 -13.68
C PRO A 52 10.54 -12.68 -13.41
N SER A 53 9.71 -13.67 -13.16
CA SER A 53 8.32 -13.50 -12.74
C SER A 53 8.21 -12.86 -11.34
N LEU A 54 7.03 -12.33 -10.99
CA LEU A 54 6.78 -11.78 -9.66
C LEU A 54 6.99 -12.83 -8.55
N ALA A 55 6.62 -14.09 -8.80
CA ALA A 55 6.81 -15.17 -7.83
C ALA A 55 8.30 -15.44 -7.56
N GLU A 56 9.11 -15.50 -8.61
CA GLU A 56 10.57 -15.69 -8.50
C GLU A 56 11.24 -14.51 -7.80
N LEU A 57 10.86 -13.27 -8.14
CA LEU A 57 11.39 -12.08 -7.47
C LEU A 57 11.01 -12.06 -5.98
N ARG A 58 9.76 -12.41 -5.65
CA ARG A 58 9.30 -12.51 -4.25
C ARG A 58 10.04 -13.61 -3.50
N ASP A 59 10.26 -14.77 -4.09
CA ASP A 59 11.03 -15.83 -3.44
C ASP A 59 12.47 -15.37 -3.16
N LEU A 60 13.12 -14.77 -4.15
CA LEU A 60 14.50 -14.26 -4.02
C LEU A 60 14.63 -13.19 -2.92
N VAL A 61 13.71 -12.23 -2.88
CA VAL A 61 13.80 -11.08 -1.96
C VAL A 61 13.25 -11.41 -0.57
N ILE A 62 12.11 -12.10 -0.49
CA ILE A 62 11.38 -12.35 0.76
C ILE A 62 11.84 -13.64 1.42
N ASN A 63 11.93 -14.75 0.69
CA ASN A 63 12.28 -16.05 1.28
C ASN A 63 13.80 -16.22 1.40
N GLN A 64 14.55 -15.87 0.34
CA GLN A 64 16.01 -15.98 0.33
C GLN A 64 16.71 -14.75 0.90
N GLN A 65 15.96 -13.69 1.24
CA GLN A 65 16.46 -12.46 1.89
C GLN A 65 17.60 -11.78 1.10
N LYS A 66 17.57 -11.88 -0.24
CA LYS A 66 18.51 -11.18 -1.11
C LYS A 66 18.12 -9.71 -1.30
N ARG A 67 19.12 -8.87 -1.55
CA ARG A 67 18.97 -7.45 -1.90
C ARG A 67 19.19 -7.30 -3.39
N VAL A 68 18.18 -6.85 -4.12
CA VAL A 68 18.25 -6.77 -5.59
C VAL A 68 18.54 -5.32 -5.99
N LEU A 69 19.49 -5.13 -6.91
CA LEU A 69 19.74 -3.85 -7.59
C LEU A 69 19.49 -4.05 -9.09
N VAL A 70 18.48 -3.35 -9.62
CA VAL A 70 18.17 -3.36 -11.06
C VAL A 70 18.66 -2.04 -11.67
N ASP A 71 19.43 -2.14 -12.74
CA ASP A 71 20.02 -1.01 -13.47
C ASP A 71 19.44 -0.90 -14.89
N PHE A 72 18.77 0.22 -15.18
CA PHE A 72 18.23 0.59 -16.50
C PHE A 72 19.12 1.58 -17.26
N SER A 73 20.19 2.07 -16.64
CA SER A 73 21.09 3.10 -17.21
C SER A 73 21.98 2.58 -18.33
N GLN A 74 22.20 1.26 -18.41
CA GLN A 74 23.02 0.63 -19.45
C GLN A 74 22.29 0.46 -20.79
N ILE A 75 20.97 0.71 -20.84
CA ILE A 75 20.20 0.62 -22.07
C ILE A 75 20.53 1.83 -22.96
N SER A 76 20.97 1.58 -24.19
CA SER A 76 21.58 2.58 -25.08
C SER A 76 20.65 3.70 -25.56
N ASP A 77 19.34 3.46 -25.58
CA ASP A 77 18.37 4.32 -26.24
C ASP A 77 17.02 4.33 -25.50
N ALA A 78 16.26 5.41 -25.74
CA ALA A 78 15.00 5.66 -25.04
C ALA A 78 13.90 4.66 -25.41
N GLU A 79 13.92 4.08 -26.61
CA GLU A 79 12.93 3.07 -27.03
C GLU A 79 13.16 1.77 -26.25
N GLY A 80 14.41 1.29 -26.17
CA GLY A 80 14.78 0.16 -25.34
C GLY A 80 14.46 0.36 -23.86
N GLN A 81 14.70 1.55 -23.31
CA GLN A 81 14.35 1.85 -21.91
C GLN A 81 12.84 1.79 -21.68
N ALA A 82 12.05 2.39 -22.57
CA ALA A 82 10.58 2.39 -22.46
C ALA A 82 10.01 0.96 -22.56
N GLU A 83 10.56 0.13 -23.44
CA GLU A 83 10.17 -1.27 -23.59
C GLU A 83 10.46 -2.06 -22.30
N MET A 84 11.67 -1.93 -21.74
CA MET A 84 12.03 -2.64 -20.51
C MET A 84 11.24 -2.16 -19.29
N GLN A 85 10.97 -0.85 -19.19
CA GLN A 85 10.10 -0.30 -18.14
C GLN A 85 8.65 -0.82 -18.28
N ALA A 86 8.16 -1.01 -19.50
CA ALA A 86 6.85 -1.60 -19.76
C ALA A 86 6.81 -3.09 -19.36
N GLN A 87 7.83 -3.86 -19.72
CA GLN A 87 7.94 -5.27 -19.32
C GLN A 87 8.04 -5.43 -17.80
N PHE A 88 8.88 -4.62 -17.14
CA PHE A 88 9.01 -4.59 -15.68
C PHE A 88 7.66 -4.32 -15.00
N ARG A 89 6.94 -3.29 -15.45
CA ARG A 89 5.61 -2.95 -14.92
C ARG A 89 4.59 -4.04 -15.18
N LYS A 90 4.62 -4.67 -16.35
CA LYS A 90 3.70 -5.77 -16.68
C LYS A 90 3.95 -6.99 -15.79
N ALA A 91 5.22 -7.30 -15.49
CA ALA A 91 5.59 -8.46 -14.68
C ALA A 91 5.29 -8.27 -13.19
N TYR A 92 5.55 -7.07 -12.64
CA TYR A 92 5.48 -6.82 -11.19
C TYR A 92 4.29 -5.96 -10.75
N GLY A 93 3.51 -5.44 -11.69
CA GLY A 93 2.34 -4.59 -11.44
C GLY A 93 2.65 -3.12 -11.16
N VAL A 94 3.94 -2.74 -11.08
CA VAL A 94 4.40 -1.37 -10.79
C VAL A 94 5.62 -1.03 -11.64
N GLY A 95 5.67 0.20 -12.16
CA GLY A 95 6.79 0.72 -12.96
C GLY A 95 7.40 1.99 -12.38
N PHE A 96 8.60 2.33 -12.85
CA PHE A 96 9.35 3.52 -12.46
C PHE A 96 10.08 4.07 -13.69
N ALA A 97 10.27 5.38 -13.73
CA ALA A 97 11.07 6.04 -14.77
C ALA A 97 12.54 6.19 -14.38
N ASN A 98 12.89 5.85 -13.14
CA ASN A 98 14.22 6.03 -12.58
C ASN A 98 15.25 5.07 -13.19
N GLN A 99 16.52 5.47 -13.14
CA GLN A 99 17.62 4.68 -13.69
C GLN A 99 17.93 3.43 -12.86
N PHE A 100 17.80 3.52 -11.53
CA PHE A 100 18.10 2.43 -10.62
C PHE A 100 16.92 2.12 -9.71
N ILE A 101 16.76 0.84 -9.38
CA ILE A 101 15.75 0.36 -8.45
C ILE A 101 16.38 -0.65 -7.51
N VAL A 102 16.42 -0.32 -6.21
CA VAL A 102 16.73 -1.28 -5.16
C VAL A 102 15.44 -1.96 -4.69
N ILE A 103 15.44 -3.29 -4.62
CA ILE A 103 14.30 -4.10 -4.19
C ILE A 103 14.71 -4.92 -2.96
N THR A 104 13.96 -4.71 -1.87
CA THR A 104 14.19 -5.36 -0.57
C THR A 104 12.88 -5.90 0.01
N GLU A 105 12.95 -6.62 1.12
CA GLU A 105 11.76 -7.09 1.84
C GLU A 105 11.35 -6.08 2.91
N HIS A 106 10.05 -5.83 3.01
CA HIS A 106 9.45 -5.13 4.14
C HIS A 106 8.07 -5.71 4.45
N LYS A 107 7.88 -6.22 5.67
CA LYS A 107 6.59 -6.73 6.18
C LYS A 107 5.96 -7.83 5.28
N GLY A 108 6.79 -8.69 4.71
CA GLY A 108 6.38 -9.80 3.85
C GLY A 108 6.02 -9.39 2.42
N GLU A 109 6.32 -8.15 2.00
CA GLU A 109 6.13 -7.69 0.62
C GLU A 109 7.40 -7.02 0.08
N LEU A 110 7.41 -6.72 -1.22
CA LEU A 110 8.51 -6.03 -1.89
C LEU A 110 8.52 -4.53 -1.52
N LEU A 111 9.69 -4.02 -1.16
CA LEU A 111 9.99 -2.60 -0.94
C LEU A 111 10.88 -2.09 -2.07
N PHE A 112 10.33 -1.17 -2.87
CA PHE A 112 11.04 -0.53 -3.97
C PHE A 112 11.64 0.80 -3.50
N THR A 113 12.93 1.00 -3.80
CA THR A 113 13.67 2.26 -3.56
C THR A 113 14.25 2.73 -4.88
N PRO A 114 13.49 3.52 -5.67
CA PRO A 114 13.97 4.06 -6.94
C PRO A 114 14.83 5.31 -6.74
N PHE A 115 15.86 5.48 -7.57
CA PHE A 115 16.74 6.66 -7.58
C PHE A 115 17.47 6.80 -8.93
N ASP A 116 18.00 8.00 -9.20
CA ASP A 116 18.65 8.30 -10.47
C ASP A 116 20.18 8.41 -10.36
N ARG A 117 20.72 8.64 -9.16
CA ARG A 117 22.15 8.83 -8.93
C ARG A 117 22.63 8.13 -7.67
N ALA A 118 23.89 7.68 -7.66
CA ALA A 118 24.52 7.02 -6.51
C ALA A 118 24.47 7.85 -5.21
N GLU A 119 24.51 9.18 -5.29
CA GLU A 119 24.45 10.08 -4.12
C GLU A 119 23.09 10.09 -3.41
N GLU A 120 22.03 9.60 -4.07
CA GLU A 120 20.66 9.63 -3.55
C GLU A 120 20.27 8.39 -2.75
N VAL A 121 21.11 7.34 -2.77
CA VAL A 121 20.84 6.08 -2.10
C VAL A 121 21.83 5.87 -0.96
N ASP A 122 21.34 5.37 0.17
CA ASP A 122 22.22 4.88 1.24
C ASP A 122 22.69 3.47 0.87
N PRO A 123 24.01 3.24 0.65
CA PRO A 123 24.53 1.92 0.33
C PRO A 123 24.21 0.86 1.41
N GLN A 124 23.94 1.27 2.66
CA GLN A 124 23.53 0.34 3.72
C GLN A 124 22.21 -0.38 3.42
N LEU A 125 21.37 0.14 2.52
CA LEU A 125 20.15 -0.54 2.07
C LEU A 125 20.46 -1.87 1.36
N LEU A 126 21.64 -1.97 0.76
CA LEU A 126 22.14 -3.15 0.07
C LEU A 126 22.92 -4.09 1.00
N GLU A 127 23.19 -3.69 2.25
CA GLU A 127 23.84 -4.58 3.22
C GLU A 127 22.92 -5.74 3.63
N ALA A 128 23.55 -6.90 3.83
CA ALA A 128 22.88 -8.06 4.39
C ALA A 128 22.31 -7.74 5.78
N PRO A 129 21.03 -8.08 6.08
CA PRO A 129 20.48 -7.85 7.41
C PRO A 129 21.33 -8.55 8.47
N ARG A 130 21.61 -7.87 9.61
CA ARG A 130 22.36 -8.46 10.75
C ARG A 130 21.74 -9.78 11.23
N THR A 131 20.42 -9.94 11.08
CA THR A 131 19.66 -11.16 11.36
C THR A 131 19.97 -12.32 10.42
N ALA A 132 20.29 -12.09 9.14
CA ALA A 132 20.68 -13.16 8.22
C ALA A 132 22.03 -13.81 8.63
N ARG A 133 22.97 -13.02 9.19
CA ARG A 133 24.23 -13.52 9.78
C ARG A 133 24.00 -14.41 11.02
N LEU A 134 22.90 -14.21 11.74
CA LEU A 134 22.52 -15.02 12.91
C LEU A 134 21.66 -16.23 12.54
N LEU A 135 20.74 -16.10 11.59
CA LEU A 135 19.85 -17.18 11.11
C LEU A 135 20.60 -18.25 10.31
N ALA A 136 21.66 -17.88 9.57
CA ALA A 136 22.56 -18.84 8.93
C ALA A 136 23.25 -19.80 9.94
N ARG A 137 23.25 -19.47 11.25
CA ARG A 137 23.75 -20.34 12.32
C ARG A 137 22.67 -21.12 13.06
N SER A 138 21.38 -20.80 12.93
CA SER A 138 20.33 -21.37 13.78
C SER A 138 19.28 -22.22 13.05
N GLY A 139 19.27 -22.31 11.72
CA GLY A 139 18.45 -23.28 10.98
C GLY A 139 16.92 -23.16 11.14
N PHE A 140 16.42 -22.10 11.78
CA PHE A 140 14.99 -21.85 11.96
C PHE A 140 14.52 -20.78 10.99
N ALA A 141 13.97 -21.21 9.85
CA ALA A 141 13.09 -20.37 9.03
C ALA A 141 11.68 -20.51 9.60
N SER A 142 11.22 -19.52 10.37
CA SER A 142 9.78 -19.39 10.62
C SER A 142 9.14 -18.91 9.32
N PRO A 143 8.14 -19.62 8.75
CA PRO A 143 7.42 -19.11 7.61
C PRO A 143 6.77 -17.79 7.99
N ALA A 144 6.95 -16.76 7.15
CA ALA A 144 6.19 -15.53 7.27
C ALA A 144 4.70 -15.89 7.30
N PRO A 145 3.89 -15.30 8.20
CA PRO A 145 2.46 -15.60 8.24
C PRO A 145 1.86 -15.27 6.88
N ALA A 146 1.28 -16.28 6.23
CA ALA A 146 0.62 -16.12 4.93
C ALA A 146 -0.43 -15.00 5.04
N ASN A 147 -0.33 -14.03 4.13
CA ASN A 147 -1.17 -12.83 4.12
C ASN A 147 -2.63 -13.22 3.82
N SER A 148 -3.42 -13.50 4.86
CA SER A 148 -4.79 -14.06 4.75
C SER A 148 -5.83 -13.16 4.07
N GLU A 149 -5.43 -11.96 3.63
CA GLU A 149 -6.23 -11.00 2.86
C GLU A 149 -6.31 -11.37 1.37
N THR A 150 -5.27 -11.99 0.80
CA THR A 150 -5.29 -12.44 -0.61
C THR A 150 -6.45 -13.41 -0.84
N ASN A 151 -6.70 -14.30 0.14
CA ASN A 151 -7.83 -15.22 0.17
C ASN A 151 -9.20 -14.59 -0.03
N THR A 152 -9.37 -13.28 0.17
CA THR A 152 -10.64 -12.56 0.03
C THR A 152 -10.65 -11.63 -1.18
N LEU A 153 -9.57 -10.89 -1.40
CA LEU A 153 -9.48 -9.89 -2.47
C LEU A 153 -8.17 -10.09 -3.26
N PRO A 154 -8.25 -10.35 -4.58
CA PRO A 154 -7.08 -10.25 -5.45
C PRO A 154 -6.52 -8.82 -5.43
N HIS A 155 -5.27 -8.68 -5.00
CA HIS A 155 -4.59 -7.39 -4.92
C HIS A 155 -3.09 -7.54 -5.14
N VAL A 156 -2.44 -6.45 -5.54
CA VAL A 156 -0.98 -6.30 -5.54
C VAL A 156 -0.62 -5.38 -4.39
N ALA A 157 0.30 -5.80 -3.53
CA ALA A 157 0.81 -5.04 -2.39
C ALA A 157 2.30 -4.84 -2.51
N PHE A 158 2.76 -3.61 -2.29
CA PHE A 158 4.18 -3.29 -2.22
C PHE A 158 4.39 -2.01 -1.41
N TYR A 159 5.66 -1.71 -1.16
CA TYR A 159 6.08 -0.51 -0.46
C TYR A 159 7.01 0.35 -1.32
N ILE A 160 6.97 1.66 -1.10
CA ILE A 160 7.91 2.63 -1.68
C ILE A 160 8.73 3.26 -0.56
N SER A 161 10.05 3.14 -0.61
CA SER A 161 10.96 3.82 0.31
C SER A 161 11.29 5.22 -0.19
N VAL A 162 11.25 6.19 0.71
CA VAL A 162 11.59 7.58 0.44
C VAL A 162 12.58 8.04 1.49
N ASN A 163 13.86 7.99 1.14
CA ASN A 163 14.96 8.38 2.01
C ASN A 163 15.71 9.57 1.41
N ARG A 164 16.02 10.55 2.25
CA ARG A 164 16.81 11.73 1.88
C ARG A 164 17.53 12.31 3.09
N ALA A 165 18.86 12.25 3.06
CA ALA A 165 19.68 13.04 3.97
C ALA A 165 19.56 14.53 3.60
N ILE A 166 19.54 15.40 4.60
CA ILE A 166 19.55 16.85 4.42
C ILE A 166 20.93 17.34 4.82
N SER A 167 21.65 17.93 3.87
CA SER A 167 23.04 18.34 4.10
C SER A 167 23.12 19.55 5.04
N ASP A 168 24.30 19.73 5.66
CA ASP A 168 24.59 20.91 6.48
C ASP A 168 24.40 22.23 5.72
N GLU A 169 24.70 22.26 4.43
CA GLU A 169 24.48 23.43 3.57
C GLU A 169 22.98 23.76 3.45
N GLU A 170 22.16 22.74 3.20
CA GLU A 170 20.70 22.85 3.17
C GLU A 170 20.11 23.22 4.53
N CYS A 171 20.81 22.96 5.61
CA CYS A 171 20.45 23.38 6.96
C CYS A 171 21.13 24.68 7.41
N THR A 172 21.91 25.34 6.55
CA THR A 172 22.67 26.54 6.90
C THR A 172 21.86 27.83 6.71
N PHE A 173 21.86 28.67 7.74
CA PHE A 173 21.25 30.01 7.75
C PHE A 173 22.20 31.02 8.41
N ASN A 174 21.90 32.31 8.28
CA ASN A 174 22.67 33.35 8.96
C ASN A 174 22.56 33.19 10.47
N ASN A 175 23.68 33.34 11.17
CA ASN A 175 23.71 33.33 12.63
C ASN A 175 22.89 34.46 13.25
N SER A 176 22.67 35.54 12.51
CA SER A 176 21.99 36.74 12.97
C SER A 176 20.97 37.23 11.94
N TRP A 177 19.79 37.62 12.40
CA TRP A 177 18.79 38.30 11.57
C TRP A 177 19.00 39.81 11.55
N LEU A 178 19.36 40.41 12.69
CA LEU A 178 19.65 41.84 12.80
C LEU A 178 20.95 42.27 12.11
N TRP A 179 21.99 41.44 12.18
CA TRP A 179 23.34 41.71 11.65
C TRP A 179 23.79 40.62 10.68
N LYS A 180 22.96 40.37 9.64
CA LYS A 180 23.10 39.27 8.67
C LYS A 180 24.51 39.09 8.11
N ASN A 181 25.15 40.20 7.72
CA ASN A 181 26.44 40.20 7.04
C ASN A 181 27.64 40.26 8.00
N GLU A 182 27.41 40.40 9.31
CA GLU A 182 28.49 40.55 10.29
C GLU A 182 28.78 39.27 11.07
N LYS A 183 27.77 38.43 11.30
CA LYS A 183 27.87 37.29 12.24
C LYS A 183 28.06 35.93 11.55
N GLY A 184 28.21 35.92 10.23
CA GLY A 184 28.36 34.72 9.41
C GLY A 184 27.13 33.80 9.46
N SER A 185 27.33 32.53 9.11
CA SER A 185 26.29 31.49 9.06
C SER A 185 26.72 30.22 9.80
N ARG A 186 25.77 29.31 10.05
CA ARG A 186 26.03 27.95 10.56
C ARG A 186 24.91 26.99 10.12
N PRO A 187 25.13 25.67 10.20
CA PRO A 187 24.04 24.69 10.19
C PRO A 187 23.17 24.82 11.44
N PHE A 188 21.84 24.87 11.25
CA PHE A 188 20.84 24.95 12.32
C PHE A 188 20.20 23.60 12.64
N CYS A 189 20.63 22.55 11.95
CA CYS A 189 20.17 21.18 12.12
C CYS A 189 21.39 20.27 12.21
N LYS A 190 21.20 19.06 12.71
CA LYS A 190 22.25 18.04 12.77
C LYS A 190 21.65 16.69 12.36
N ASP A 191 22.33 16.00 11.45
CA ASP A 191 21.92 14.67 10.94
C ASP A 191 20.46 14.66 10.41
N ALA A 192 20.01 15.79 9.86
CA ALA A 192 18.65 15.99 9.40
C ALA A 192 18.31 15.02 8.25
N ASN A 193 17.13 14.40 8.31
CA ASN A 193 16.78 13.29 7.43
C ASN A 193 15.26 13.16 7.24
N ILE A 194 14.84 12.72 6.05
CA ILE A 194 13.49 12.22 5.76
C ILE A 194 13.62 10.73 5.42
N SER A 195 12.98 9.85 6.19
CA SER A 195 12.94 8.40 5.94
C SER A 195 11.53 7.85 6.11
N LEU A 196 10.83 7.65 4.99
CA LEU A 196 9.41 7.27 4.94
C LEU A 196 9.22 6.01 4.12
N ILE A 197 8.16 5.26 4.44
CA ILE A 197 7.76 4.05 3.71
C ILE A 197 6.27 4.15 3.42
N TYR A 198 5.90 4.19 2.15
CA TYR A 198 4.51 4.21 1.70
C TYR A 198 4.04 2.81 1.42
N ARG A 199 2.88 2.44 1.95
CA ARG A 199 2.17 1.24 1.55
C ARG A 199 1.28 1.53 0.35
N VAL A 200 1.40 0.71 -0.70
CA VAL A 200 0.58 0.81 -1.91
C VAL A 200 -0.19 -0.48 -2.13
N ASN A 201 -1.49 -0.35 -2.43
CA ASN A 201 -2.32 -1.46 -2.87
C ASN A 201 -3.02 -1.14 -4.19
N LEU A 202 -2.91 -2.07 -5.14
CA LEU A 202 -3.64 -2.07 -6.41
C LEU A 202 -4.69 -3.17 -6.36
N GLU A 203 -5.96 -2.80 -6.53
CA GLU A 203 -7.09 -3.71 -6.34
C GLU A 203 -8.30 -3.28 -7.16
N ARG A 204 -9.32 -4.14 -7.26
CA ARG A 204 -10.60 -3.86 -7.94
C ARG A 204 -11.74 -3.92 -6.94
N SER A 205 -12.58 -2.90 -6.95
CA SER A 205 -13.91 -2.97 -6.33
C SER A 205 -14.95 -3.27 -7.40
N LEU A 206 -15.85 -4.21 -7.11
CA LEU A 206 -17.05 -4.47 -7.89
C LEU A 206 -18.25 -3.73 -7.27
N GLN A 207 -19.30 -3.48 -8.05
CA GLN A 207 -20.53 -2.91 -7.51
C GLN A 207 -21.32 -3.97 -6.72
N TYR A 208 -21.57 -3.72 -5.43
CA TYR A 208 -22.35 -4.59 -4.56
C TYR A 208 -23.30 -3.76 -3.71
N GLY A 209 -24.59 -4.08 -3.75
CA GLY A 209 -25.66 -3.40 -3.03
C GLY A 209 -26.53 -2.47 -3.88
N ILE A 210 -27.45 -1.75 -3.24
CA ILE A 210 -28.39 -0.84 -3.90
C ILE A 210 -27.75 0.51 -4.25
N VAL A 211 -28.20 1.12 -5.34
CA VAL A 211 -27.72 2.44 -5.79
C VAL A 211 -27.86 3.46 -4.65
N GLY A 212 -26.76 4.14 -4.32
CA GLY A 212 -26.67 5.11 -3.21
C GLY A 212 -25.98 4.57 -1.95
N SER A 213 -25.93 3.25 -1.76
CA SER A 213 -25.18 2.58 -0.67
C SER A 213 -24.38 1.36 -1.16
N ALA A 214 -24.09 1.32 -2.46
CA ALA A 214 -23.32 0.27 -3.08
C ALA A 214 -21.81 0.60 -3.04
N THR A 215 -21.00 -0.45 -2.98
CA THR A 215 -19.57 -0.32 -3.29
C THR A 215 -19.39 0.16 -4.73
N PRO A 216 -18.33 0.93 -5.03
CA PRO A 216 -18.10 1.43 -6.39
C PRO A 216 -17.61 0.30 -7.30
N ASP A 217 -18.03 0.30 -8.58
CA ASP A 217 -17.34 -0.49 -9.61
C ASP A 217 -16.18 0.33 -10.17
N ALA A 218 -14.97 0.08 -9.66
CA ALA A 218 -13.80 0.91 -9.95
C ALA A 218 -12.48 0.18 -9.70
N LYS A 219 -11.46 0.53 -10.49
CA LYS A 219 -10.06 0.17 -10.24
C LYS A 219 -9.51 1.09 -9.16
N ILE A 220 -8.80 0.55 -8.18
CA ILE A 220 -8.39 1.27 -6.96
C ILE A 220 -6.88 1.30 -6.82
N VAL A 221 -6.35 2.47 -6.48
CA VAL A 221 -4.96 2.66 -6.03
C VAL A 221 -5.01 3.31 -4.66
N ARG A 222 -4.60 2.56 -3.63
CA ARG A 222 -4.59 3.03 -2.25
C ARG A 222 -3.16 3.24 -1.79
N ILE A 223 -2.87 4.45 -1.30
CA ILE A 223 -1.54 4.88 -0.83
C ILE A 223 -1.68 5.34 0.61
N SER A 224 -0.86 4.80 1.51
CA SER A 224 -0.97 5.11 2.94
C SER A 224 0.36 5.14 3.67
N LEU A 225 0.39 5.92 4.75
CA LEU A 225 1.37 5.87 5.83
C LEU A 225 0.59 5.47 7.08
N ASP A 226 0.63 4.18 7.42
CA ASP A 226 -0.13 3.59 8.52
C ASP A 226 0.75 3.22 9.71
N ASP A 227 0.17 2.75 10.81
CA ASP A 227 0.91 2.33 12.00
C ASP A 227 1.79 1.10 11.76
N ASP A 228 1.45 0.26 10.78
CA ASP A 228 2.05 -1.06 10.58
C ASP A 228 3.29 -1.04 9.67
N SER A 229 3.39 -0.02 8.81
CA SER A 229 4.38 0.06 7.73
C SER A 229 5.21 1.35 7.70
N THR A 230 5.06 2.22 8.70
CA THR A 230 5.74 3.52 8.71
C THR A 230 7.27 3.41 8.77
N GLY A 231 7.95 4.30 8.06
CA GLY A 231 9.40 4.47 8.15
C GLY A 231 9.85 5.13 9.46
N ALA A 232 11.14 5.47 9.56
CA ALA A 232 11.70 6.11 10.76
C ALA A 232 11.14 7.52 11.05
N GLY A 233 10.64 8.21 10.02
CA GLY A 233 10.05 9.55 10.13
C GLY A 233 10.97 10.65 9.60
N ILE A 234 10.71 11.89 10.05
CA ILE A 234 11.49 13.07 9.72
C ILE A 234 12.21 13.56 10.98
N HIS A 235 13.51 13.82 10.85
CA HIS A 235 14.41 14.30 11.91
C HIS A 235 15.11 15.59 11.47
N LEU A 236 15.32 16.52 12.40
CA LEU A 236 16.11 17.75 12.20
C LEU A 236 17.22 17.91 13.24
N ASN A 237 16.96 17.60 14.52
CA ASN A 237 17.91 17.76 15.61
C ASN A 237 17.61 16.76 16.74
N ASP A 238 18.62 16.37 17.52
CA ASP A 238 18.41 15.63 18.77
C ASP A 238 17.93 16.54 19.90
N GLN A 239 18.44 17.78 19.93
CA GLN A 239 18.17 18.82 20.92
C GLN A 239 18.30 20.20 20.27
N LEU A 240 17.69 21.23 20.85
CA LEU A 240 17.76 22.59 20.34
C LEU A 240 18.73 23.43 21.17
N GLY A 241 19.82 23.87 20.54
CA GLY A 241 20.78 24.83 21.10
C GLY A 241 20.52 26.26 20.61
N TYR A 242 21.36 27.20 21.05
CA TYR A 242 21.32 28.59 20.58
C TYR A 242 22.72 29.23 20.58
N ARG A 243 22.87 30.33 19.85
CA ARG A 243 24.03 31.23 19.94
C ARG A 243 23.58 32.67 20.16
N GLN A 244 24.33 33.42 20.98
CA GLN A 244 24.09 34.83 21.27
C GLN A 244 24.99 35.71 20.40
N PHE A 245 24.43 36.83 19.91
CA PHE A 245 25.13 37.88 19.18
C PHE A 245 24.80 39.25 19.77
N GLY A 246 25.64 40.24 19.47
CA GLY A 246 25.41 41.62 19.89
C GLY A 246 25.89 42.63 18.85
N ALA A 247 25.38 43.86 18.98
CA ALA A 247 25.76 44.98 18.14
C ALA A 247 27.27 45.23 18.23
N SER A 248 27.89 45.46 17.07
CA SER A 248 29.31 45.87 16.97
C SER A 248 29.50 47.37 17.25
N TYR A 249 28.42 48.11 17.45
CA TYR A 249 28.36 49.54 17.67
C TYR A 249 27.66 49.89 18.99
N THR A 250 27.94 51.07 19.53
CA THR A 250 27.31 51.57 20.75
C THR A 250 25.81 51.82 20.52
N THR A 251 24.97 51.30 21.42
CA THR A 251 23.51 51.44 21.35
C THR A 251 23.00 52.26 22.53
N LEU A 252 22.16 53.26 22.23
CA LEU A 252 21.42 54.05 23.23
C LEU A 252 19.97 53.58 23.32
N ASP A 253 19.25 53.60 22.19
CA ASP A 253 17.86 53.14 22.07
C ASP A 253 17.72 52.32 20.78
N ALA A 254 17.97 51.01 20.86
CA ALA A 254 18.03 50.11 19.71
C ALA A 254 18.13 48.64 20.13
N TYR A 255 17.94 47.72 19.20
CA TYR A 255 18.37 46.33 19.36
C TYR A 255 19.89 46.24 19.57
N PHE A 256 20.29 45.49 20.59
CA PHE A 256 21.70 45.39 20.98
C PHE A 256 22.17 43.95 21.24
N ARG A 257 21.23 43.01 21.40
CA ARG A 257 21.51 41.56 21.47
C ARG A 257 20.51 40.77 20.66
N GLU A 258 20.92 39.59 20.26
CA GLU A 258 20.11 38.62 19.54
C GLU A 258 20.50 37.19 19.94
N TRP A 259 19.54 36.28 19.90
CA TRP A 259 19.76 34.85 19.99
C TRP A 259 19.20 34.17 18.75
N SER A 260 20.00 33.30 18.13
CA SER A 260 19.52 32.40 17.09
C SER A 260 19.51 30.97 17.61
N THR A 261 18.31 30.44 17.78
CA THR A 261 18.05 29.07 18.23
C THR A 261 18.06 28.15 17.02
N ASP A 262 18.50 26.91 17.22
CA ASP A 262 18.50 25.87 16.20
C ASP A 262 17.09 25.64 15.63
N ALA A 263 17.03 25.11 14.42
CA ALA A 263 15.82 25.13 13.62
C ALA A 263 14.84 24.04 14.01
N ILE A 264 13.57 24.34 13.77
CA ILE A 264 12.43 23.43 13.91
C ILE A 264 11.65 23.37 12.61
N ALA A 265 10.76 22.39 12.48
CA ALA A 265 9.82 22.34 11.37
C ALA A 265 8.68 23.34 11.56
N GLN A 266 8.60 24.37 10.73
CA GLN A 266 7.41 25.25 10.69
C GLN A 266 6.18 24.48 10.18
N ASP A 267 6.40 23.60 9.21
CA ASP A 267 5.41 22.66 8.75
C ASP A 267 6.06 21.39 8.17
N TYR A 268 5.31 20.29 8.21
CA TYR A 268 5.57 19.09 7.41
C TYR A 268 4.45 18.96 6.38
N ARG A 269 4.80 18.70 5.11
CA ARG A 269 3.81 18.68 4.02
C ARG A 269 3.99 17.49 3.11
N PHE A 270 2.86 16.82 2.85
CA PHE A 270 2.72 15.64 2.01
C PHE A 270 1.73 15.95 0.88
N VAL A 271 2.15 15.81 -0.36
CA VAL A 271 1.31 16.07 -1.55
C VAL A 271 1.21 14.78 -2.35
N PHE A 272 0.00 14.41 -2.74
CA PHE A 272 -0.30 13.29 -3.61
C PHE A 272 -0.92 13.83 -4.89
N ASN A 273 -0.41 13.39 -6.03
CA ASN A 273 -0.91 13.82 -7.32
C ASN A 273 -0.92 12.67 -8.34
N ALA A 274 -1.95 12.63 -9.18
CA ALA A 274 -1.98 11.76 -10.34
C ALA A 274 -1.56 12.53 -11.60
N SER A 275 -0.74 11.93 -12.47
CA SER A 275 -0.22 12.59 -13.67
C SER A 275 -1.28 12.90 -14.74
N ASN A 276 -2.44 12.23 -14.68
CA ASN A 276 -3.54 12.43 -15.62
C ASN A 276 -4.92 12.29 -14.94
N ASN A 277 -5.98 12.56 -15.69
CA ASN A 277 -7.36 12.59 -15.20
C ASN A 277 -8.05 11.21 -15.14
N LYS A 278 -7.35 10.13 -15.50
CA LYS A 278 -7.87 8.75 -15.41
C LYS A 278 -8.07 8.33 -13.95
N ALA A 279 -7.22 8.81 -13.06
CA ALA A 279 -7.35 8.64 -11.62
C ALA A 279 -8.00 9.86 -10.98
N GLN A 280 -8.89 9.61 -10.02
CA GLN A 280 -9.51 10.63 -9.18
C GLN A 280 -9.52 10.19 -7.73
N ILE A 281 -9.32 11.13 -6.81
CA ILE A 281 -9.40 10.88 -5.37
C ILE A 281 -10.85 10.49 -5.04
N LEU A 282 -11.02 9.29 -4.50
CA LEU A 282 -12.29 8.77 -4.02
C LEU A 282 -12.52 9.17 -2.56
N LYS A 283 -11.51 8.94 -1.71
CA LYS A 283 -11.57 9.18 -0.26
C LYS A 283 -10.16 9.41 0.26
N THR A 284 -10.06 10.15 1.36
CA THR A 284 -8.82 10.27 2.14
C THR A 284 -9.09 10.15 3.62
N PHE A 285 -8.05 9.81 4.38
CA PHE A 285 -7.98 10.03 5.82
C PHE A 285 -6.72 10.84 6.15
N PRO A 286 -6.82 11.96 6.88
CA PRO A 286 -8.05 12.53 7.42
C PRO A 286 -9.01 13.02 6.32
N VAL A 287 -10.31 13.01 6.61
CA VAL A 287 -11.36 13.46 5.67
C VAL A 287 -11.39 14.98 5.56
N ASP A 288 -11.06 15.67 6.66
CA ASP A 288 -11.02 17.11 6.83
C ASP A 288 -9.83 17.51 7.71
N ASN A 289 -9.77 18.78 8.13
CA ASN A 289 -8.73 19.27 9.03
C ASN A 289 -8.81 18.60 10.41
N ILE A 290 -7.65 18.39 11.05
CA ILE A 290 -7.54 17.94 12.44
C ILE A 290 -6.88 19.05 13.25
N ASN A 291 -7.44 19.37 14.42
CA ASN A 291 -6.91 20.41 15.29
C ASN A 291 -5.59 20.00 15.99
N GLU A 292 -4.92 20.97 16.59
CA GLU A 292 -3.81 20.73 17.50
C GLU A 292 -4.23 19.97 18.76
N LYS A 293 -3.25 19.37 19.46
CA LYS A 293 -3.48 18.57 20.68
C LYS A 293 -4.51 17.45 20.49
N PHE A 294 -4.68 17.00 19.26
CA PHE A 294 -5.50 15.83 18.94
C PHE A 294 -4.65 14.58 19.11
N GLU A 295 -5.11 13.70 19.99
CA GLU A 295 -4.46 12.42 20.27
C GLU A 295 -5.50 11.29 20.22
N ARG A 296 -5.45 10.50 19.14
CA ARG A 296 -6.32 9.34 18.98
C ARG A 296 -5.75 8.36 17.93
N LYS A 297 -5.98 7.07 18.16
CA LYS A 297 -5.84 6.04 17.13
C LYS A 297 -7.14 5.97 16.33
N GLU A 298 -7.07 6.27 15.06
CA GLU A 298 -8.18 6.28 14.10
C GLU A 298 -8.09 5.07 13.15
N VAL A 299 -9.22 4.69 12.56
CA VAL A 299 -9.28 3.62 11.55
C VAL A 299 -9.88 4.13 10.24
N SER A 300 -9.11 4.05 9.16
CA SER A 300 -9.59 4.34 7.80
C SER A 300 -10.07 3.05 7.13
N GLY A 301 -11.38 2.81 7.19
CA GLY A 301 -12.04 1.73 6.44
C GLY A 301 -12.40 2.13 5.02
N PHE A 302 -12.17 1.22 4.07
CA PHE A 302 -12.66 1.30 2.69
C PHE A 302 -13.33 -0.01 2.29
N GLU A 303 -14.58 0.09 1.82
CA GLU A 303 -15.41 -1.06 1.47
C GLU A 303 -15.35 -1.33 -0.03
N LEU A 304 -14.96 -2.55 -0.41
CA LEU A 304 -14.86 -3.03 -1.79
C LEU A 304 -15.87 -4.15 -2.03
N GLY A 305 -16.50 -4.18 -3.21
CA GLY A 305 -17.30 -5.34 -3.62
C GLY A 305 -16.39 -6.45 -4.15
N VAL A 306 -16.60 -7.69 -3.70
CA VAL A 306 -15.74 -8.84 -4.00
C VAL A 306 -16.54 -10.04 -4.48
N THR A 307 -15.86 -10.93 -5.21
CA THR A 307 -16.37 -12.27 -5.50
C THR A 307 -16.33 -13.08 -4.20
N GLY A 308 -17.49 -13.45 -3.67
CA GLY A 308 -17.57 -14.25 -2.45
C GLY A 308 -16.96 -15.64 -2.63
N GLY A 309 -16.38 -16.20 -1.57
CA GLY A 309 -15.86 -17.57 -1.55
C GLY A 309 -16.98 -18.63 -1.53
N VAL A 310 -16.62 -19.89 -1.23
CA VAL A 310 -17.53 -21.06 -1.26
C VAL A 310 -18.80 -20.86 -0.42
N GLU A 311 -18.70 -20.08 0.67
CA GLU A 311 -19.83 -19.77 1.56
C GLU A 311 -20.95 -18.95 0.90
N VAL A 312 -20.66 -18.22 -0.19
CA VAL A 312 -21.64 -17.42 -0.95
C VAL A 312 -21.78 -17.90 -2.40
N SER A 313 -20.86 -18.73 -2.90
CA SER A 313 -20.91 -19.34 -4.23
C SER A 313 -20.51 -20.81 -4.20
N GLY A 314 -21.47 -21.71 -4.39
CA GLY A 314 -21.22 -23.15 -4.53
C GLY A 314 -20.55 -23.55 -5.87
N ASP A 315 -20.41 -22.61 -6.81
CA ASP A 315 -19.90 -22.87 -8.17
C ASP A 315 -18.37 -22.84 -8.27
N GLY A 316 -17.66 -22.34 -7.24
CA GLY A 316 -16.20 -22.34 -7.17
C GLY A 316 -15.52 -21.72 -8.40
N PRO A 317 -14.51 -22.38 -9.02
CA PRO A 317 -13.83 -21.89 -10.22
C PRO A 317 -14.74 -21.67 -11.45
N LYS A 318 -15.95 -22.25 -11.46
CA LYS A 318 -16.95 -22.08 -12.54
C LYS A 318 -17.82 -20.83 -12.35
N ALA A 319 -17.67 -20.11 -11.24
CA ALA A 319 -18.44 -18.90 -10.95
C ALA A 319 -17.99 -17.71 -11.82
N LYS A 320 -18.94 -17.04 -12.46
CA LYS A 320 -18.69 -15.74 -13.11
C LYS A 320 -18.27 -14.70 -12.06
N LEU A 321 -17.47 -13.73 -12.51
CA LEU A 321 -17.08 -12.58 -11.70
C LEU A 321 -18.30 -11.73 -11.36
N GLU A 322 -18.93 -11.96 -10.21
CA GLU A 322 -20.04 -11.16 -9.71
C GLU A 322 -19.78 -10.76 -8.26
N ALA A 323 -20.12 -9.52 -7.90
CA ALA A 323 -20.01 -9.09 -6.52
C ALA A 323 -21.08 -9.79 -5.69
N ARG A 324 -20.66 -10.60 -4.72
CA ARG A 324 -21.56 -11.38 -3.85
C ARG A 324 -21.41 -11.02 -2.37
N ALA A 325 -20.37 -10.25 -2.07
CA ALA A 325 -20.07 -9.74 -0.73
C ALA A 325 -19.35 -8.40 -0.86
N SER A 326 -19.24 -7.69 0.25
CA SER A 326 -18.27 -6.62 0.42
C SER A 326 -17.18 -6.99 1.41
N TYR A 327 -16.02 -6.35 1.27
CA TYR A 327 -14.87 -6.49 2.15
C TYR A 327 -14.38 -5.12 2.57
N THR A 328 -14.23 -4.89 3.88
CA THR A 328 -13.73 -3.64 4.44
C THR A 328 -12.23 -3.75 4.70
N GLN A 329 -11.44 -3.17 3.82
CA GLN A 329 -10.01 -3.04 4.01
C GLN A 329 -9.70 -1.85 4.92
N SER A 330 -8.99 -2.09 6.02
CA SER A 330 -8.73 -1.09 7.06
C SER A 330 -7.26 -0.66 7.15
N ARG A 331 -7.02 0.61 7.50
CA ARG A 331 -5.70 1.16 7.85
C ARG A 331 -5.79 1.84 9.21
N TRP A 332 -4.86 1.52 10.11
CA TRP A 332 -4.80 2.11 11.45
C TRP A 332 -3.84 3.30 11.46
N LEU A 333 -4.30 4.42 12.00
CA LEU A 333 -3.63 5.72 11.94
C LEU A 333 -3.58 6.35 13.33
N THR A 334 -2.42 6.34 13.98
CA THR A 334 -2.22 7.00 15.27
C THR A 334 -1.84 8.47 15.08
N TYR A 335 -2.74 9.37 15.46
CA TYR A 335 -2.46 10.81 15.47
C TYR A 335 -2.10 11.28 16.88
N ASN A 336 -0.99 12.01 16.97
CA ASN A 336 -0.63 12.84 18.11
C ASN A 336 -0.10 14.17 17.57
N THR A 337 -0.99 15.16 17.42
CA THR A 337 -0.66 16.37 16.65
C THR A 337 0.09 17.42 17.47
N GLN A 338 0.03 17.36 18.80
CA GLN A 338 0.71 18.27 19.74
C GLN A 338 0.60 19.75 19.32
N ASP A 339 1.70 20.36 18.85
CA ASP A 339 1.75 21.77 18.47
C ASP A 339 1.12 22.06 17.10
N TYR A 340 0.88 21.04 16.30
CA TYR A 340 0.51 21.15 14.90
C TYR A 340 -0.98 20.93 14.70
N ARG A 341 -1.58 21.67 13.78
CA ARG A 341 -2.86 21.30 13.18
C ARG A 341 -2.61 20.66 11.82
N ILE A 342 -3.49 19.77 11.39
CA ILE A 342 -3.43 19.15 10.06
C ILE A 342 -4.40 19.90 9.14
N GLU A 343 -3.85 20.55 8.13
CA GLU A 343 -4.60 21.21 7.07
C GLU A 343 -4.68 20.29 5.85
N ARG A 344 -5.90 19.90 5.49
CA ARG A 344 -6.20 19.16 4.27
C ARG A 344 -6.54 20.15 3.17
N ASN A 345 -5.85 20.05 2.03
CA ASN A 345 -6.15 20.85 0.84
C ASN A 345 -6.27 19.96 -0.39
N ALA A 346 -7.50 19.83 -0.91
CA ALA A 346 -7.78 19.15 -2.17
C ALA A 346 -7.87 20.20 -3.29
N LYS A 347 -6.80 20.34 -4.08
CA LYS A 347 -6.72 21.37 -5.13
C LYS A 347 -7.67 21.06 -6.29
N ASN A 348 -7.82 19.79 -6.63
CA ASN A 348 -8.67 19.26 -7.69
C ASN A 348 -8.91 17.76 -7.44
N ALA A 349 -9.52 17.07 -8.41
CA ALA A 349 -9.83 15.65 -8.30
C ALA A 349 -8.58 14.75 -8.29
N GLN A 350 -7.41 15.22 -8.73
CA GLN A 350 -6.17 14.44 -8.83
C GLN A 350 -5.20 14.70 -7.66
N ALA A 351 -5.28 15.89 -7.05
CA ALA A 351 -4.28 16.38 -6.13
C ALA A 351 -4.86 16.72 -4.74
N VAL A 352 -4.27 16.12 -3.71
CA VAL A 352 -4.55 16.41 -2.30
C VAL A 352 -3.25 16.57 -1.53
N SER A 353 -3.27 17.44 -0.52
CA SER A 353 -2.15 17.62 0.39
C SER A 353 -2.58 17.66 1.84
N PHE A 354 -1.69 17.19 2.70
CA PHE A 354 -1.82 17.22 4.15
C PHE A 354 -0.63 17.98 4.72
N THR A 355 -0.90 19.08 5.42
CA THR A 355 0.12 19.94 6.00
C THR A 355 -0.04 19.98 7.51
N TRP A 356 0.94 19.44 8.24
CA TRP A 356 1.07 19.66 9.67
C TRP A 356 1.68 21.04 9.87
N ASN A 357 0.84 22.03 10.16
CA ASN A 357 1.24 23.42 10.32
C ASN A 357 1.27 23.79 11.80
N ARG A 358 2.36 24.42 12.27
CA ARG A 358 2.45 24.83 13.69
C ARG A 358 1.34 25.81 14.04
N GLN A 359 0.55 25.47 15.06
CA GLN A 359 -0.53 26.29 15.60
C GLN A 359 -0.20 26.76 17.02
N GLN A 360 0.29 25.86 17.88
CA GLN A 360 0.79 26.21 19.21
C GLN A 360 2.26 26.61 19.10
N TYR A 361 2.61 27.67 19.83
CA TYR A 361 3.97 28.23 19.84
C TYR A 361 4.54 28.42 18.42
N ALA A 362 3.71 28.97 17.54
CA ALA A 362 4.01 29.10 16.11
C ALA A 362 4.94 30.27 15.78
N THR A 363 5.19 31.16 16.74
CA THR A 363 6.02 32.36 16.56
C THR A 363 7.21 32.35 17.52
N ALA A 364 8.35 32.92 17.11
CA ALA A 364 9.49 33.21 17.98
C ALA A 364 9.07 34.07 19.19
N GLU A 365 8.08 34.95 19.01
CA GLU A 365 7.50 35.77 20.09
C GLU A 365 6.86 34.88 21.18
N SER A 366 6.06 33.89 20.78
CA SER A 366 5.36 32.99 21.71
C SER A 366 6.28 32.10 22.55
N LEU A 367 7.55 32.00 22.17
CA LEU A 367 8.57 31.22 22.88
C LEU A 367 9.23 32.01 24.02
N LEU A 368 9.04 33.33 24.08
CA LEU A 368 9.59 34.17 25.14
C LEU A 368 8.97 33.81 26.50
N ASN A 369 9.81 33.61 27.51
CA ASN A 369 9.38 33.42 28.91
C ASN A 369 9.59 34.64 29.79
N ARG A 370 10.06 35.73 29.20
CA ARG A 370 10.35 37.01 29.83
C ARG A 370 10.14 38.13 28.82
N SER A 371 9.67 39.29 29.30
CA SER A 371 9.35 40.45 28.47
C SER A 371 10.32 41.61 28.67
N THR A 372 10.75 41.86 29.91
CA THR A 372 11.70 42.93 30.25
C THR A 372 12.69 42.49 31.31
N ASP A 373 13.84 43.17 31.35
CA ASP A 373 14.89 42.97 32.35
C ASP A 373 15.72 44.25 32.51
N ALA A 374 16.50 44.34 33.60
CA ALA A 374 17.54 45.36 33.70
C ALA A 374 18.68 45.10 32.69
N LEU A 375 19.40 46.14 32.26
CA LEU A 375 20.42 46.05 31.19
C LEU A 375 21.59 45.09 31.50
N TRP A 376 21.88 44.84 32.77
CA TRP A 376 22.93 43.90 33.19
C TRP A 376 22.53 42.43 33.04
N VAL A 377 21.24 42.11 32.88
CA VAL A 377 20.80 40.74 32.65
C VAL A 377 21.24 40.31 31.26
N ASN A 378 21.90 39.15 31.16
CA ASN A 378 22.26 38.54 29.89
C ASN A 378 21.91 37.05 29.93
N THR A 379 20.66 36.73 29.65
CA THR A 379 20.13 35.38 29.74
C THR A 379 19.27 35.12 28.52
N TYR A 380 19.28 33.86 28.05
CA TYR A 380 18.43 33.43 26.96
C TYR A 380 16.95 33.63 27.30
N PRO A 381 16.19 34.41 26.51
CA PRO A 381 14.85 34.83 26.89
C PRO A 381 13.74 33.85 26.46
N VAL A 382 14.12 32.70 25.90
CA VAL A 382 13.20 31.72 25.33
C VAL A 382 13.12 30.48 26.23
N ASP A 383 11.91 29.95 26.38
CA ASP A 383 11.67 28.64 26.98
C ASP A 383 11.51 27.57 25.89
N VAL A 384 12.61 26.86 25.63
CA VAL A 384 12.68 25.80 24.62
C VAL A 384 11.76 24.62 24.93
N ASN A 385 11.35 24.42 26.18
CA ASN A 385 10.46 23.32 26.57
C ASN A 385 9.03 23.50 26.04
N ARG A 386 8.69 24.69 25.53
CA ARG A 386 7.43 24.95 24.83
C ARG A 386 7.39 24.32 23.44
N ILE A 387 8.54 23.94 22.88
CA ILE A 387 8.64 23.31 21.57
C ILE A 387 8.55 21.79 21.76
N SER A 388 7.49 21.18 21.23
CA SER A 388 7.35 19.73 21.26
C SER A 388 8.49 19.01 20.52
N PRO A 389 8.97 17.85 21.00
CA PRO A 389 9.95 17.02 20.29
C PRO A 389 9.51 16.61 18.87
N LEU A 390 8.19 16.54 18.61
CA LEU A 390 7.62 16.33 17.28
C LEU A 390 8.14 17.35 16.24
N SER A 391 8.58 18.52 16.70
CA SER A 391 9.00 19.63 15.86
C SER A 391 10.42 19.51 15.30
N TYR A 392 11.24 18.60 15.83
CA TYR A 392 12.65 18.49 15.46
C TYR A 392 13.27 17.10 15.67
N ALA A 393 12.83 16.33 16.67
CA ALA A 393 13.47 15.06 17.03
C ALA A 393 12.93 13.86 16.26
N SER A 394 11.61 13.73 16.16
CA SER A 394 10.98 12.65 15.40
C SER A 394 9.54 13.00 15.04
N PHE A 395 9.26 13.06 13.75
CA PHE A 395 7.93 13.25 13.20
C PHE A 395 7.54 12.09 12.30
N VAL A 396 6.45 11.40 12.65
CA VAL A 396 5.94 10.26 11.88
C VAL A 396 4.53 10.59 11.37
N PRO A 397 4.36 10.92 10.08
CA PRO A 397 3.06 11.25 9.52
C PRO A 397 2.16 10.02 9.38
N LYS A 398 0.84 10.23 9.51
CA LYS A 398 -0.18 9.20 9.23
C LYS A 398 -1.26 9.74 8.30
N MET A 399 -1.55 9.00 7.24
CA MET A 399 -2.61 9.34 6.28
C MET A 399 -2.93 8.18 5.34
N ASP A 400 -4.08 8.26 4.68
CA ASP A 400 -4.57 7.29 3.71
C ASP A 400 -5.21 8.03 2.54
N VAL A 401 -4.84 7.68 1.30
CA VAL A 401 -5.32 8.31 0.07
C VAL A 401 -5.76 7.22 -0.89
N ILE A 402 -7.02 7.27 -1.30
CA ILE A 402 -7.63 6.27 -2.16
C ILE A 402 -8.01 6.93 -3.48
N TYR A 403 -7.36 6.51 -4.56
CA TYR A 403 -7.70 6.87 -5.93
C TYR A 403 -8.59 5.80 -6.56
N LYS A 404 -9.47 6.24 -7.45
CA LYS A 404 -10.26 5.38 -8.34
C LYS A 404 -10.02 5.73 -9.80
N ALA A 405 -10.15 4.72 -10.66
CA ALA A 405 -10.30 4.86 -12.10
C ALA A 405 -11.54 4.07 -12.57
N SER A 406 -12.00 4.36 -13.80
CA SER A 406 -13.17 3.68 -14.36
C SER A 406 -12.94 2.17 -14.48
N ALA A 407 -14.03 1.39 -14.40
CA ALA A 407 -14.02 -0.06 -14.55
C ALA A 407 -13.34 -0.55 -15.85
N THR A 408 -13.40 0.26 -16.90
CA THR A 408 -12.90 -0.01 -18.25
C THR A 408 -11.67 0.85 -18.61
N GLU A 409 -11.04 1.52 -17.64
CA GLU A 409 -9.89 2.39 -17.89
C GLU A 409 -8.72 1.60 -18.48
N THR A 410 -7.93 2.20 -19.38
CA THR A 410 -6.79 1.52 -20.03
C THR A 410 -5.53 2.40 -20.04
N GLY A 411 -4.38 1.81 -20.36
CA GLY A 411 -3.08 2.49 -20.34
C GLY A 411 -2.62 2.82 -18.91
N SER A 412 -1.79 3.86 -18.74
CA SER A 412 -1.11 4.08 -17.46
C SER A 412 -1.37 5.44 -16.81
N THR A 413 -1.12 5.52 -15.51
CA THR A 413 -1.10 6.75 -14.70
C THR A 413 0.06 6.69 -13.71
N ASP A 414 0.75 7.82 -13.55
CA ASP A 414 1.79 7.95 -12.53
C ASP A 414 1.21 8.62 -11.29
N PHE A 415 1.57 8.09 -10.14
CA PHE A 415 1.24 8.66 -8.84
C PHE A 415 2.51 9.24 -8.25
N ILE A 416 2.48 10.53 -7.95
CA ILE A 416 3.62 11.30 -7.43
C ILE A 416 3.32 11.67 -5.98
N ILE A 417 4.30 11.43 -5.11
CA ILE A 417 4.24 11.74 -3.69
C ILE A 417 5.38 12.68 -3.35
N ASP A 418 5.06 13.90 -2.90
CA ASP A 418 6.03 14.88 -2.43
C ASP A 418 5.99 14.97 -0.91
N SER A 419 7.11 14.66 -0.27
CA SER A 419 7.30 14.75 1.18
C SER A 419 8.29 15.83 1.52
N SER A 420 7.90 16.76 2.39
CA SER A 420 8.73 17.91 2.69
C SER A 420 8.65 18.38 4.13
N VAL A 421 9.73 19.01 4.57
CA VAL A 421 9.84 19.74 5.83
C VAL A 421 10.22 21.19 5.54
N ASN A 422 9.54 22.12 6.19
CA ASN A 422 9.83 23.56 6.11
C ASN A 422 10.69 23.97 7.31
N ILE A 423 12.01 23.95 7.12
CA ILE A 423 13.00 24.23 8.15
C ILE A 423 12.97 25.72 8.49
N ARG A 424 12.79 26.03 9.77
CA ARG A 424 12.72 27.39 10.30
C ARG A 424 13.74 27.60 11.44
N PRO A 425 14.80 28.39 11.22
CA PRO A 425 15.57 28.98 12.32
C PRO A 425 14.74 29.99 13.13
N ILE A 426 14.98 30.06 14.44
CA ILE A 426 14.24 30.94 15.36
C ILE A 426 15.16 32.07 15.84
N TYR A 427 14.71 33.32 15.70
CA TYR A 427 15.48 34.51 16.10
C TYR A 427 14.70 35.36 17.10
N ASN A 428 15.38 35.76 18.17
CA ASN A 428 14.84 36.66 19.19
C ASN A 428 15.85 37.78 19.47
N GLY A 429 15.38 39.01 19.67
CA GLY A 429 16.21 40.18 19.95
C GLY A 429 15.93 40.76 21.34
N ALA A 430 16.93 41.43 21.92
CA ALA A 430 16.73 42.35 23.03
C ALA A 430 16.91 43.79 22.55
N TYR A 431 15.90 44.62 22.81
CA TYR A 431 15.87 46.05 22.55
C TYR A 431 16.24 46.81 23.82
N LYS A 432 17.23 47.70 23.74
CA LYS A 432 17.60 48.60 24.84
C LYS A 432 16.74 49.85 24.76
N HIS A 433 16.10 50.21 25.87
CA HIS A 433 15.32 51.43 26.03
C HIS A 433 16.06 52.46 26.89
N TYR A 434 16.10 53.72 26.45
CA TYR A 434 16.68 54.83 27.21
C TYR A 434 15.64 55.94 27.49
N TYR A 435 15.42 56.26 28.77
CA TYR A 435 14.38 57.22 29.21
C TYR A 435 14.94 58.47 29.90
N VAL A 436 16.22 58.80 29.70
CA VAL A 436 16.95 59.87 30.42
C VAL A 436 17.20 59.55 31.90
N VAL A 437 16.19 59.10 32.63
CA VAL A 437 16.31 58.58 34.00
C VAL A 437 15.94 57.10 34.00
N GLY A 438 16.98 56.26 33.96
CA GLY A 438 16.82 54.80 33.92
C GLY A 438 16.79 54.23 32.50
N ALA A 439 17.08 52.94 32.42
CA ALA A 439 17.10 52.17 31.18
C ALA A 439 16.80 50.71 31.49
N HIS A 440 16.13 50.02 30.57
CA HIS A 440 15.86 48.59 30.66
C HIS A 440 15.98 47.95 29.27
N GLN A 441 15.94 46.62 29.20
CA GLN A 441 15.78 45.92 27.93
C GLN A 441 14.40 45.28 27.82
N SER A 442 13.91 45.09 26.60
CA SER A 442 12.72 44.29 26.30
C SER A 442 13.05 43.24 25.25
N TYR A 443 12.38 42.08 25.30
CA TYR A 443 12.61 40.98 24.37
C TYR A 443 11.53 40.91 23.31
N HIS A 444 11.91 40.51 22.10
CA HIS A 444 11.03 40.40 20.93
C HIS A 444 11.41 39.17 20.09
N GLY A 445 10.44 38.55 19.44
CA GLY A 445 10.63 37.52 18.42
C GLY A 445 10.51 38.07 17.01
N PHE A 446 11.31 37.55 16.09
CA PHE A 446 11.27 37.93 14.67
C PHE A 446 10.57 36.84 13.83
N GLU A 447 9.52 37.22 13.10
CA GLU A 447 8.70 36.28 12.32
C GLU A 447 9.02 36.23 10.83
N ASP A 448 9.40 37.36 10.24
CA ASP A 448 9.73 37.47 8.82
C ASP A 448 11.17 37.02 8.53
N THR A 449 11.53 35.85 9.09
CA THR A 449 12.87 35.28 9.03
C THR A 449 12.96 34.22 7.92
N PRO A 450 14.17 33.90 7.43
CA PRO A 450 14.35 32.91 6.37
C PRO A 450 13.80 31.55 6.79
N ARG A 451 13.22 30.84 5.83
CA ARG A 451 12.77 29.45 5.94
C ARG A 451 13.22 28.71 4.68
N ARG A 452 13.51 27.42 4.80
CA ARG A 452 13.90 26.59 3.65
C ARG A 452 13.09 25.31 3.65
N ARG A 453 12.37 25.05 2.56
CA ARG A 453 11.66 23.79 2.35
C ARG A 453 12.57 22.80 1.66
N ILE A 454 12.71 21.63 2.26
CA ILE A 454 13.42 20.49 1.69
C ILE A 454 12.37 19.44 1.33
N THR A 455 12.43 18.93 0.10
CA THR A 455 11.45 17.98 -0.45
C THR A 455 12.17 16.75 -0.99
N LYS A 456 11.61 15.56 -0.73
CA LYS A 456 11.90 14.33 -1.48
C LYS A 456 10.62 13.88 -2.17
N SER A 457 10.72 13.63 -3.46
CA SER A 457 9.63 13.11 -4.28
C SER A 457 9.89 11.65 -4.61
N ALA A 458 8.83 10.88 -4.75
CA ALA A 458 8.84 9.55 -5.35
C ALA A 458 7.62 9.40 -6.25
N SER A 459 7.77 8.62 -7.31
CA SER A 459 6.67 8.30 -8.21
C SER A 459 6.67 6.82 -8.56
N PHE A 460 5.49 6.32 -8.91
CA PHE A 460 5.32 4.98 -9.46
C PHE A 460 4.22 4.98 -10.51
N THR A 461 4.37 4.12 -11.51
CA THR A 461 3.46 3.98 -12.65
C THR A 461 2.58 2.75 -12.48
N VAL A 462 1.28 2.95 -12.65
CA VAL A 462 0.28 1.88 -12.63
C VAL A 462 -0.25 1.65 -14.03
N ASP A 463 -0.35 0.39 -14.45
CA ASP A 463 -1.03 -0.02 -15.68
C ASP A 463 -2.45 -0.48 -15.38
N TRP A 464 -3.45 0.24 -15.89
CA TRP A 464 -4.85 -0.10 -15.68
C TRP A 464 -5.23 -1.43 -16.35
N ASP A 465 -4.47 -1.90 -17.34
CA ASP A 465 -4.72 -3.19 -18.01
C ASP A 465 -4.15 -4.39 -17.23
N HIS A 466 -3.47 -4.16 -16.09
CA HIS A 466 -2.94 -5.24 -15.25
C HIS A 466 -4.06 -6.18 -14.74
N PRO A 467 -3.87 -7.51 -14.75
CA PRO A 467 -4.92 -8.50 -14.43
C PRO A 467 -5.57 -8.32 -13.05
N VAL A 468 -4.85 -7.78 -12.07
CA VAL A 468 -5.39 -7.47 -10.74
C VAL A 468 -6.65 -6.59 -10.79
N PHE A 469 -6.73 -5.69 -11.77
CA PHE A 469 -7.83 -4.74 -11.91
C PHE A 469 -9.11 -5.34 -12.48
N THR A 470 -9.08 -6.61 -12.86
CA THR A 470 -10.31 -7.36 -13.15
C THR A 470 -11.05 -7.76 -11.87
N GLY A 471 -10.37 -7.84 -10.72
CA GLY A 471 -10.95 -8.34 -9.47
C GLY A 471 -11.26 -9.84 -9.47
N GLY A 472 -10.94 -10.52 -10.56
CA GLY A 472 -11.12 -11.95 -10.72
C GLY A 472 -9.94 -12.75 -10.22
N ARG A 473 -10.25 -13.96 -9.76
CA ARG A 473 -9.24 -14.97 -9.45
C ARG A 473 -8.91 -15.70 -10.75
N PRO A 474 -7.63 -15.83 -11.12
CA PRO A 474 -7.26 -16.54 -12.32
C PRO A 474 -7.62 -18.03 -12.18
N VAL A 475 -8.13 -18.60 -13.27
CA VAL A 475 -8.46 -20.01 -13.43
C VAL A 475 -7.81 -20.55 -14.69
N ASN A 476 -7.51 -21.84 -14.73
CA ASN A 476 -7.07 -22.51 -15.95
C ASN A 476 -8.24 -23.22 -16.66
N LEU A 477 -7.99 -23.59 -17.93
CA LEU A 477 -8.87 -24.44 -18.73
C LEU A 477 -8.08 -25.70 -19.11
N GLN A 478 -8.52 -26.85 -18.62
CA GLN A 478 -7.81 -28.13 -18.76
C GLN A 478 -8.59 -29.08 -19.66
N LEU A 479 -7.88 -29.67 -20.60
CA LEU A 479 -8.40 -30.63 -21.57
C LEU A 479 -8.31 -32.04 -20.96
N ALA A 480 -9.38 -32.49 -20.31
CA ALA A 480 -9.36 -33.70 -19.46
C ALA A 480 -8.82 -34.93 -20.21
N SER A 481 -9.34 -35.16 -21.41
CA SER A 481 -8.99 -36.31 -22.25
C SER A 481 -7.66 -36.15 -23.02
N PHE A 482 -6.95 -35.04 -22.85
CA PHE A 482 -5.64 -34.79 -23.46
C PHE A 482 -4.58 -34.63 -22.36
N ASN A 483 -4.45 -35.67 -21.53
CA ASN A 483 -3.53 -35.73 -20.39
C ASN A 483 -3.69 -34.56 -19.39
N ASN A 484 -4.93 -34.08 -19.21
CA ASN A 484 -5.25 -32.90 -18.37
C ASN A 484 -4.36 -31.69 -18.67
N ARG A 485 -3.98 -31.49 -19.95
CA ARG A 485 -3.16 -30.35 -20.36
C ARG A 485 -3.96 -29.06 -20.30
N CYS A 486 -3.27 -27.96 -19.99
CA CYS A 486 -3.86 -26.63 -19.91
C CYS A 486 -3.77 -25.92 -21.26
N ILE A 487 -4.81 -25.18 -21.60
CA ILE A 487 -4.78 -24.19 -22.68
C ILE A 487 -3.78 -23.10 -22.27
N GLN A 488 -2.80 -22.84 -23.14
CA GLN A 488 -1.79 -21.82 -22.99
C GLN A 488 -1.79 -20.89 -24.19
N VAL A 489 -1.62 -19.60 -23.95
CA VAL A 489 -1.49 -18.58 -25.00
C VAL A 489 -0.04 -18.16 -25.19
N ASP A 490 0.44 -18.07 -26.43
CA ASP A 490 1.75 -17.50 -26.75
C ASP A 490 1.72 -15.95 -26.87
N ALA A 491 2.87 -15.33 -27.12
CA ALA A 491 2.96 -13.87 -27.25
C ALA A 491 2.14 -13.31 -28.44
N GLN A 492 1.90 -14.13 -29.47
CA GLN A 492 1.12 -13.79 -30.65
C GLN A 492 -0.39 -14.07 -30.48
N GLY A 493 -0.80 -14.63 -29.34
CA GLY A 493 -2.18 -14.97 -29.04
C GLY A 493 -2.59 -16.38 -29.46
N ARG A 494 -1.70 -17.21 -30.02
CA ARG A 494 -2.05 -18.56 -30.47
C ARG A 494 -2.21 -19.50 -29.29
N LEU A 495 -3.15 -20.44 -29.43
CA LEU A 495 -3.47 -21.42 -28.41
C LEU A 495 -2.72 -22.72 -28.64
N ALA A 496 -2.17 -23.26 -27.56
CA ALA A 496 -1.57 -24.59 -27.51
C ALA A 496 -1.96 -25.29 -26.20
N ALA A 497 -1.91 -26.63 -26.21
CA ALA A 497 -2.19 -27.44 -25.03
C ALA A 497 -0.88 -27.99 -24.43
N ASN A 498 -0.51 -27.46 -23.26
CA ASN A 498 0.76 -27.76 -22.57
C ASN A 498 0.51 -28.37 -21.18
N THR A 499 1.56 -28.89 -20.56
CA THR A 499 1.49 -29.33 -19.16
C THR A 499 1.06 -28.18 -18.27
N CYS A 500 0.07 -28.43 -17.40
CA CYS A 500 -0.43 -27.41 -16.49
C CYS A 500 0.65 -26.96 -15.50
N ASP A 501 0.78 -25.64 -15.35
CA ASP A 501 1.63 -24.97 -14.39
C ASP A 501 0.84 -23.81 -13.77
N SER A 502 0.58 -23.90 -12.46
CA SER A 502 -0.20 -22.89 -11.72
C SER A 502 0.51 -21.53 -11.61
N GLN A 503 1.83 -21.48 -11.83
CA GLN A 503 2.61 -20.25 -11.82
C GLN A 503 2.69 -19.60 -13.22
N GLN A 504 2.26 -20.32 -14.27
CA GLN A 504 2.29 -19.81 -15.63
C GLN A 504 1.07 -18.92 -15.92
N SER A 505 1.28 -17.60 -15.93
CA SER A 505 0.24 -16.62 -16.25
C SER A 505 -0.36 -16.80 -17.66
N ALA A 506 0.38 -17.37 -18.60
CA ALA A 506 -0.11 -17.68 -19.95
C ALA A 506 -1.16 -18.80 -19.99
N GLN A 507 -1.33 -19.57 -18.90
CA GLN A 507 -2.37 -20.59 -18.75
C GLN A 507 -3.55 -20.11 -17.91
N SER A 508 -3.49 -18.87 -17.43
CA SER A 508 -4.46 -18.28 -16.52
C SER A 508 -5.44 -17.39 -17.26
N PHE A 509 -6.72 -17.54 -16.93
CA PHE A 509 -7.83 -16.78 -17.47
C PHE A 509 -8.69 -16.21 -16.35
N ILE A 510 -9.33 -15.09 -16.60
CA ILE A 510 -10.34 -14.50 -15.73
C ILE A 510 -11.70 -14.74 -16.36
N TYR A 511 -12.56 -15.46 -15.66
CA TYR A 511 -13.95 -15.69 -16.07
C TYR A 511 -14.82 -14.50 -15.62
N ASP A 512 -15.00 -13.54 -16.53
CA ASP A 512 -15.51 -12.21 -16.19
C ASP A 512 -17.04 -12.12 -16.02
N GLN A 513 -17.56 -10.91 -15.76
CA GLN A 513 -18.99 -10.62 -15.57
C GLN A 513 -19.85 -11.02 -16.78
N LEU A 514 -19.28 -11.00 -17.98
CA LEU A 514 -19.99 -11.35 -19.22
C LEU A 514 -19.90 -12.85 -19.52
N GLY A 515 -19.16 -13.61 -18.71
CA GLY A 515 -18.83 -15.01 -18.97
C GLY A 515 -17.77 -15.19 -20.04
N ARG A 516 -16.86 -14.23 -20.23
CA ARG A 516 -15.72 -14.37 -21.13
C ARG A 516 -14.52 -14.95 -20.38
N TYR A 517 -13.72 -15.76 -21.06
CA TYR A 517 -12.39 -16.15 -20.56
C TYR A 517 -11.35 -15.18 -21.11
N VAL A 518 -11.03 -14.18 -20.30
CA VAL A 518 -10.04 -13.14 -20.59
C VAL A 518 -8.65 -13.65 -20.18
N SER A 519 -7.63 -13.54 -21.02
CA SER A 519 -6.27 -13.94 -20.63
C SER A 519 -5.73 -13.07 -19.49
N ALA A 520 -5.14 -13.70 -18.46
CA ALA A 520 -4.50 -12.98 -17.36
C ALA A 520 -3.14 -12.39 -17.75
N SER A 521 -2.44 -12.95 -18.75
CA SER A 521 -1.18 -12.41 -19.25
C SER A 521 -1.39 -11.26 -20.25
N ASN A 522 -2.59 -11.17 -20.86
CA ASN A 522 -3.02 -10.06 -21.71
C ASN A 522 -4.54 -9.88 -21.68
N THR A 523 -5.02 -8.90 -20.88
CA THR A 523 -6.44 -8.64 -20.65
C THR A 523 -7.21 -8.14 -21.88
N LYS A 524 -6.51 -7.88 -22.99
CA LYS A 524 -7.11 -7.51 -24.28
C LYS A 524 -7.54 -8.71 -25.12
N LEU A 525 -7.13 -9.92 -24.73
CA LEU A 525 -7.38 -11.16 -25.48
C LEU A 525 -8.37 -12.07 -24.76
N CYS A 526 -9.33 -12.61 -25.52
CA CYS A 526 -10.45 -13.43 -25.04
C CYS A 526 -10.58 -14.72 -25.86
N LEU A 527 -11.03 -15.79 -25.21
CA LEU A 527 -11.38 -17.04 -25.89
C LEU A 527 -12.65 -16.86 -26.73
N ASP A 528 -12.55 -17.09 -28.04
CA ASP A 528 -13.62 -16.84 -29.00
C ASP A 528 -14.02 -18.11 -29.75
N GLY A 529 -15.28 -18.52 -29.65
CA GLY A 529 -15.80 -19.68 -30.37
C GLY A 529 -15.79 -19.52 -31.89
N ALA A 530 -15.63 -18.30 -32.41
CA ALA A 530 -15.49 -18.06 -33.85
C ALA A 530 -14.10 -18.48 -34.40
N ALA A 531 -13.06 -18.50 -33.57
CA ALA A 531 -11.69 -18.84 -33.94
C ALA A 531 -10.93 -19.35 -32.70
N LEU A 532 -10.84 -20.69 -32.56
CA LEU A 532 -10.25 -21.36 -31.39
C LEU A 532 -8.76 -21.73 -31.57
N ASP A 533 -8.13 -21.30 -32.66
CA ASP A 533 -6.69 -21.41 -32.90
C ASP A 533 -5.87 -20.32 -32.18
N ALA A 534 -6.51 -19.19 -31.89
CA ALA A 534 -5.90 -18.06 -31.19
C ALA A 534 -6.94 -17.27 -30.38
N LEU A 535 -6.51 -16.67 -29.27
CA LEU A 535 -7.34 -15.68 -28.57
C LEU A 535 -7.54 -14.45 -29.45
N GLN A 536 -8.74 -13.89 -29.37
CA GLN A 536 -9.15 -12.73 -30.16
C GLN A 536 -9.25 -11.49 -29.30
N THR A 537 -9.23 -10.31 -29.91
CA THR A 537 -9.49 -9.05 -29.18
C THR A 537 -10.85 -9.11 -28.48
N CYS A 538 -10.83 -8.88 -27.17
CA CYS A 538 -12.02 -8.90 -26.33
C CYS A 538 -13.05 -7.88 -26.83
N ASN A 539 -14.27 -8.34 -27.06
CA ASN A 539 -15.39 -7.51 -27.50
C ASN A 539 -16.70 -7.98 -26.84
N GLN A 540 -17.84 -7.53 -27.36
CA GLN A 540 -19.17 -7.82 -26.80
C GLN A 540 -19.89 -9.01 -27.45
N ASN A 541 -19.26 -9.67 -28.44
CA ASN A 541 -19.85 -10.76 -29.20
C ASN A 541 -20.22 -11.93 -28.29
N LEU A 542 -21.34 -12.58 -28.61
CA LEU A 542 -21.80 -13.76 -27.88
C LEU A 542 -20.87 -14.96 -28.08
N THR A 543 -20.08 -14.99 -29.16
CA THR A 543 -19.10 -16.04 -29.44
C THR A 543 -17.95 -16.05 -28.43
N GLN A 544 -17.70 -14.95 -27.72
CA GLN A 544 -16.70 -14.87 -26.65
C GLN A 544 -17.27 -15.21 -25.26
N ARG A 545 -18.58 -15.43 -25.16
CA ARG A 545 -19.26 -15.71 -23.89
C ARG A 545 -19.50 -17.21 -23.76
N TRP A 546 -19.20 -17.72 -22.58
CA TRP A 546 -19.23 -19.13 -22.25
C TRP A 546 -20.06 -19.37 -21.00
N GLU A 547 -20.72 -20.52 -20.93
CA GLU A 547 -21.58 -20.93 -19.83
C GLU A 547 -21.34 -22.40 -19.48
N TRP A 548 -21.15 -22.71 -18.21
CA TRP A 548 -21.00 -24.08 -17.75
C TRP A 548 -22.35 -24.80 -17.70
N ARG A 549 -22.43 -26.00 -18.29
CA ARG A 549 -23.62 -26.85 -18.13
C ARG A 549 -23.61 -27.48 -16.73
N LYS A 550 -24.61 -27.13 -15.92
CA LYS A 550 -24.74 -27.57 -14.52
C LYS A 550 -24.64 -29.09 -14.38
N GLY A 551 -23.86 -29.55 -13.40
CA GLY A 551 -23.64 -30.98 -13.12
C GLY A 551 -22.73 -31.70 -14.11
N THR A 552 -22.07 -30.97 -15.03
CA THR A 552 -21.18 -31.55 -16.04
C THR A 552 -19.84 -30.81 -16.11
N ASP A 553 -18.92 -31.36 -16.92
CA ASP A 553 -17.65 -30.73 -17.31
C ASP A 553 -17.72 -30.11 -18.71
N GLU A 554 -18.93 -29.80 -19.19
CA GLU A 554 -19.14 -29.19 -20.50
C GLU A 554 -19.23 -27.67 -20.39
N LEU A 555 -18.36 -26.98 -21.13
CA LEU A 555 -18.37 -25.54 -21.28
C LEU A 555 -19.02 -25.18 -22.62
N THR A 556 -20.14 -24.46 -22.59
CA THR A 556 -20.94 -24.15 -23.77
C THR A 556 -20.73 -22.73 -24.27
N ASN A 557 -20.77 -22.52 -25.57
CA ASN A 557 -20.72 -21.21 -26.18
C ASN A 557 -22.12 -20.58 -26.21
N VAL A 558 -22.25 -19.33 -25.76
CA VAL A 558 -23.56 -18.67 -25.64
C VAL A 558 -24.18 -18.38 -27.02
N TYR A 559 -23.38 -18.20 -28.06
CA TYR A 559 -23.88 -17.89 -29.40
C TYR A 559 -24.53 -19.10 -30.08
N SER A 560 -23.81 -20.22 -30.17
CA SER A 560 -24.29 -21.41 -30.90
C SER A 560 -24.96 -22.46 -30.01
N GLY A 561 -24.74 -22.41 -28.69
CA GLY A 561 -25.17 -23.45 -27.74
C GLY A 561 -24.33 -24.73 -27.78
N GLU A 562 -23.32 -24.79 -28.65
CA GLU A 562 -22.40 -25.90 -28.78
C GLU A 562 -21.39 -25.93 -27.63
N SER A 563 -20.79 -27.08 -27.37
CA SER A 563 -19.78 -27.26 -26.32
C SER A 563 -18.38 -27.10 -26.87
N LEU A 564 -17.49 -26.50 -26.06
CA LEU A 564 -16.05 -26.53 -26.28
C LEU A 564 -15.58 -27.98 -26.20
N GLY A 565 -15.08 -28.48 -27.32
CA GLY A 565 -14.48 -29.80 -27.41
C GLY A 565 -13.03 -29.72 -27.81
N HIS A 566 -12.32 -30.81 -27.55
CA HIS A 566 -10.93 -30.99 -27.96
C HIS A 566 -10.69 -32.39 -28.50
N ASP A 567 -9.82 -32.49 -29.50
CA ASP A 567 -9.33 -33.77 -30.00
C ASP A 567 -8.49 -34.49 -28.93
N LYS A 568 -8.75 -35.78 -28.72
CA LYS A 568 -8.12 -36.59 -27.66
C LYS A 568 -6.63 -36.89 -27.93
N GLN A 569 -6.17 -36.74 -29.17
CA GLN A 569 -4.80 -37.03 -29.61
C GLN A 569 -3.99 -35.77 -29.90
N THR A 570 -4.60 -34.72 -30.46
CA THR A 570 -3.89 -33.49 -30.84
C THR A 570 -4.11 -32.34 -29.85
N GLY A 571 -5.22 -32.36 -29.11
CA GLY A 571 -5.65 -31.25 -28.25
C GLY A 571 -6.22 -30.05 -29.01
N GLU A 572 -6.44 -30.18 -30.32
CA GLU A 572 -7.04 -29.12 -31.15
C GLU A 572 -8.46 -28.81 -30.68
N LEU A 573 -8.78 -27.52 -30.55
CA LEU A 573 -10.04 -27.02 -30.00
C LEU A 573 -11.10 -26.83 -31.10
N GLY A 574 -12.36 -27.09 -30.76
CA GLY A 574 -13.49 -26.87 -31.68
C GLY A 574 -14.82 -26.73 -30.94
N LEU A 575 -15.87 -26.35 -31.68
CA LEU A 575 -17.25 -26.35 -31.21
C LEU A 575 -18.00 -27.57 -31.72
N TYR A 576 -18.71 -28.25 -30.81
CA TYR A 576 -19.42 -29.49 -31.14
C TYR A 576 -20.77 -29.59 -30.43
N ALA A 577 -21.77 -30.14 -31.11
CA ALA A 577 -23.07 -30.45 -30.51
C ALA A 577 -23.02 -31.64 -29.53
N SER A 578 -22.11 -32.61 -29.74
CA SER A 578 -21.92 -33.79 -28.89
C SER A 578 -20.52 -34.38 -29.06
N SER A 579 -20.05 -35.17 -28.09
CA SER A 579 -18.76 -35.87 -28.16
C SER A 579 -18.78 -37.01 -29.18
N ASN A 580 -17.61 -37.41 -29.69
CA ASN A 580 -17.44 -38.58 -30.54
C ASN A 580 -16.19 -39.39 -30.16
N ASP A 581 -15.81 -40.38 -30.97
CA ASP A 581 -14.66 -41.24 -30.69
C ASP A 581 -13.33 -40.47 -30.65
N ALA A 582 -13.17 -39.43 -31.46
CA ALA A 582 -11.97 -38.60 -31.54
C ALA A 582 -11.99 -37.39 -30.59
N VAL A 583 -13.17 -36.84 -30.28
CA VAL A 583 -13.35 -35.56 -29.57
C VAL A 583 -13.99 -35.74 -28.20
N SER A 584 -13.44 -35.07 -27.19
CA SER A 584 -14.02 -34.98 -25.84
C SER A 584 -14.60 -33.59 -25.58
N LEU A 585 -15.67 -33.50 -24.81
CA LEU A 585 -16.28 -32.23 -24.35
C LEU A 585 -15.94 -31.90 -22.89
N ARG A 586 -15.05 -32.69 -22.26
CA ARG A 586 -14.73 -32.58 -20.84
C ARG A 586 -13.64 -31.54 -20.62
N THR A 587 -14.05 -30.33 -20.23
CA THR A 587 -13.16 -29.26 -19.79
C THR A 587 -13.18 -29.16 -18.27
N ILE A 588 -12.01 -29.16 -17.63
CA ILE A 588 -11.88 -28.93 -16.18
C ILE A 588 -11.33 -27.53 -15.95
N THR A 589 -11.72 -26.90 -14.84
CA THR A 589 -11.20 -25.60 -14.45
C THR A 589 -10.89 -25.60 -12.95
N ALA A 590 -9.78 -24.97 -12.59
CA ALA A 590 -9.33 -24.79 -11.22
C ALA A 590 -8.69 -23.41 -11.08
N TYR A 591 -8.70 -22.87 -9.85
CA TYR A 591 -7.92 -21.67 -9.55
C TYR A 591 -6.42 -21.95 -9.74
N THR A 592 -5.71 -21.00 -10.34
CA THR A 592 -4.24 -20.98 -10.33
C THR A 592 -3.77 -20.24 -9.06
N ASP A 593 -2.57 -20.56 -8.57
CA ASP A 593 -2.17 -20.38 -7.16
C ASP A 593 -2.39 -18.96 -6.59
N VAL A 594 -3.20 -18.85 -5.51
CA VAL A 594 -2.89 -18.07 -4.27
C VAL A 594 -3.74 -18.49 -3.03
N PHE A 595 -4.71 -19.41 -3.11
CA PHE A 595 -5.64 -19.58 -1.97
C PHE A 595 -5.43 -20.85 -1.14
N ASN A 596 -4.92 -20.66 0.07
CA ASN A 596 -5.03 -21.65 1.14
C ASN A 596 -6.47 -21.65 1.66
N ALA A 597 -7.07 -22.84 1.78
CA ALA A 597 -8.37 -23.01 2.43
C ALA A 597 -8.32 -22.41 3.85
N GLN A 598 -9.22 -21.48 4.14
CA GLN A 598 -9.40 -20.95 5.49
C GLN A 598 -10.39 -21.83 6.24
N GLU A 599 -9.97 -22.33 7.39
CA GLU A 599 -10.92 -22.87 8.37
C GLU A 599 -11.75 -21.72 8.93
N SER A 600 -13.07 -21.82 8.82
CA SER A 600 -14.05 -20.89 9.39
C SER A 600 -15.07 -21.66 10.22
N SER A 601 -15.75 -20.96 11.13
CA SER A 601 -16.95 -21.51 11.78
C SER A 601 -18.05 -21.74 10.74
N PRO A 602 -19.07 -22.55 11.06
CA PRO A 602 -20.35 -22.43 10.38
C PRO A 602 -20.89 -20.99 10.43
N ILE A 603 -21.77 -20.64 9.49
CA ILE A 603 -22.57 -19.43 9.59
C ILE A 603 -23.53 -19.61 10.78
N LEU A 604 -23.55 -18.63 11.70
CA LEU A 604 -24.41 -18.64 12.87
C LEU A 604 -25.62 -17.72 12.63
N GLY A 605 -26.84 -18.22 12.80
CA GLY A 605 -28.06 -17.48 12.46
C GLY A 605 -28.47 -17.59 10.99
N TYR A 606 -28.79 -16.46 10.35
CA TYR A 606 -29.41 -16.44 9.02
C TYR A 606 -28.51 -15.81 7.95
N THR A 607 -28.42 -16.42 6.78
CA THR A 607 -27.75 -15.87 5.58
C THR A 607 -28.70 -14.94 4.82
N GLN A 608 -29.11 -13.84 5.43
CA GLN A 608 -30.03 -12.84 4.86
C GLN A 608 -29.38 -11.45 4.80
N GLY A 609 -29.78 -10.61 3.84
CA GLY A 609 -29.20 -9.28 3.65
C GLY A 609 -27.85 -9.29 2.91
N LYS A 610 -27.11 -8.19 3.00
CA LYS A 610 -25.77 -8.03 2.42
C LYS A 610 -24.73 -8.65 3.35
N MET A 611 -23.71 -9.29 2.77
CA MET A 611 -22.57 -9.80 3.53
C MET A 611 -21.40 -8.81 3.48
N ASN A 612 -20.89 -8.41 4.65
CA ASN A 612 -19.65 -7.65 4.78
C ASN A 612 -18.60 -8.47 5.54
N GLN A 613 -17.36 -8.44 5.04
CA GLN A 613 -16.23 -9.11 5.64
C GLN A 613 -15.21 -8.11 6.20
N GLN A 614 -14.72 -8.36 7.42
CA GLN A 614 -13.75 -7.51 8.11
C GLN A 614 -12.64 -8.34 8.76
N ARG A 615 -11.41 -7.81 8.81
CA ARG A 615 -10.32 -8.41 9.59
C ARG A 615 -10.41 -7.91 11.04
N VAL A 616 -10.22 -8.81 12.01
CA VAL A 616 -10.19 -8.43 13.43
C VAL A 616 -9.02 -7.46 13.69
N GLY A 617 -9.29 -6.42 14.46
CA GLY A 617 -8.31 -5.39 14.81
C GLY A 617 -7.20 -5.89 15.74
N GLN A 618 -6.16 -5.07 15.92
CA GLN A 618 -5.03 -5.39 16.82
C GLN A 618 -5.43 -5.46 18.30
N ASP A 619 -6.52 -4.79 18.67
CA ASP A 619 -7.11 -4.85 20.01
C ASP A 619 -7.81 -6.20 20.28
N ASN A 620 -7.99 -7.03 19.24
CA ASN A 620 -8.61 -8.34 19.29
C ASN A 620 -10.02 -8.30 19.90
N ARG A 621 -10.80 -7.26 19.56
CA ARG A 621 -12.17 -7.06 20.05
C ARG A 621 -13.19 -7.14 18.92
N LEU A 622 -14.39 -7.58 19.26
CA LEU A 622 -15.60 -7.42 18.47
C LEU A 622 -16.41 -6.27 19.05
N TYR A 623 -16.81 -5.32 18.22
CA TYR A 623 -17.68 -4.21 18.59
C TYR A 623 -19.11 -4.54 18.20
N VAL A 624 -20.05 -4.25 19.10
CA VAL A 624 -21.44 -4.68 18.98
C VAL A 624 -22.37 -3.55 19.40
N ARG A 625 -23.38 -3.24 18.56
CA ARG A 625 -24.60 -2.58 19.04
C ARG A 625 -25.68 -3.62 19.22
N ALA A 626 -26.26 -3.65 20.42
CA ALA A 626 -27.33 -4.57 20.72
C ALA A 626 -28.33 -3.99 21.73
N GLY A 627 -29.54 -4.54 21.69
CA GLY A 627 -30.63 -4.30 22.62
C GLY A 627 -31.50 -5.55 22.74
N ALA A 628 -32.71 -5.49 22.19
CA ALA A 628 -33.60 -6.65 22.13
C ALA A 628 -33.12 -7.73 21.11
N ALA A 629 -32.35 -7.30 20.10
CA ALA A 629 -31.62 -8.16 19.17
C ALA A 629 -30.18 -7.61 19.00
N ILE A 630 -29.41 -8.18 18.08
CA ILE A 630 -28.12 -7.61 17.66
C ILE A 630 -28.38 -6.65 16.50
N ASP A 631 -28.14 -5.36 16.73
CA ASP A 631 -28.37 -4.31 15.74
C ASP A 631 -27.20 -4.21 14.75
N ALA A 632 -25.96 -4.26 15.22
CA ALA A 632 -24.78 -4.16 14.36
C ALA A 632 -23.54 -4.82 14.97
N LEU A 633 -22.64 -5.29 14.11
CA LEU A 633 -21.34 -5.89 14.47
C LEU A 633 -20.21 -5.27 13.66
N GLY A 634 -18.98 -5.29 14.18
CA GLY A 634 -17.81 -4.81 13.43
C GLY A 634 -16.49 -5.03 14.16
N SER A 635 -15.38 -4.91 13.44
CA SER A 635 -14.02 -5.02 13.99
C SER A 635 -13.53 -3.74 14.69
N ALA A 636 -14.27 -2.64 14.54
CA ALA A 636 -14.04 -1.37 15.23
C ALA A 636 -15.39 -0.64 15.42
N SER A 637 -15.46 0.29 16.39
CA SER A 637 -16.68 1.07 16.66
C SER A 637 -17.16 1.89 15.46
N ASP A 638 -16.24 2.35 14.62
CA ASP A 638 -16.53 3.16 13.42
C ASP A 638 -16.73 2.30 12.15
N LEU A 639 -16.64 0.97 12.27
CA LEU A 639 -16.79 0.00 11.18
C LEU A 639 -17.97 -0.96 11.41
N LEU A 640 -18.96 -0.55 12.20
CA LEU A 640 -20.16 -1.36 12.45
C LEU A 640 -21.00 -1.53 11.17
N VAL A 641 -21.48 -2.75 10.94
CA VAL A 641 -22.37 -3.13 9.85
C VAL A 641 -23.69 -3.62 10.44
N GLY A 642 -24.79 -3.02 9.99
CA GLY A 642 -26.15 -3.28 10.46
C GLY A 642 -26.92 -2.01 10.79
N GLY A 643 -27.93 -2.14 11.63
CA GLY A 643 -28.81 -1.06 12.05
C GLY A 643 -28.17 -0.05 13.00
N ASN A 644 -28.81 1.11 13.13
CA ASN A 644 -28.33 2.20 14.00
C ASN A 644 -28.85 2.11 15.45
N GLY A 645 -29.72 1.16 15.75
CA GLY A 645 -30.29 0.93 17.08
C GLY A 645 -29.28 0.38 18.09
N GLY A 646 -29.80 -0.05 19.24
CA GLY A 646 -29.00 -0.68 20.29
C GLY A 646 -28.05 0.25 21.04
N SER A 647 -27.37 -0.31 22.04
CA SER A 647 -26.30 0.35 22.79
C SER A 647 -24.94 -0.24 22.42
N LEU A 648 -23.93 0.61 22.27
CA LEU A 648 -22.58 0.18 21.91
C LEU A 648 -21.91 -0.57 23.06
N SER A 649 -21.33 -1.72 22.75
CA SER A 649 -20.59 -2.59 23.66
C SER A 649 -19.40 -3.23 22.91
N SER A 650 -18.53 -3.94 23.65
CA SER A 650 -17.43 -4.69 23.04
C SER A 650 -17.18 -6.02 23.74
N VAL A 651 -16.73 -7.01 22.98
CA VAL A 651 -16.40 -8.36 23.40
C VAL A 651 -14.93 -8.63 23.11
N ASP A 652 -14.22 -9.26 24.05
CA ASP A 652 -12.85 -9.70 23.83
C ASP A 652 -12.84 -11.03 23.07
N LEU A 653 -12.08 -11.11 21.98
CA LEU A 653 -11.98 -12.34 21.19
C LEU A 653 -10.81 -13.23 21.64
N SER A 654 -10.00 -12.79 22.61
CA SER A 654 -8.87 -13.56 23.11
C SER A 654 -9.34 -14.64 24.07
N GLY A 655 -8.85 -15.87 23.87
CA GLY A 655 -9.20 -17.00 24.73
C GLY A 655 -10.66 -17.44 24.65
N VAL A 656 -11.39 -17.07 23.60
CA VAL A 656 -12.72 -17.63 23.32
C VAL A 656 -12.56 -19.12 23.01
N LYS A 657 -13.38 -19.94 23.67
CA LYS A 657 -13.44 -21.40 23.49
C LYS A 657 -14.64 -21.80 22.62
N SER A 658 -15.77 -21.14 22.79
CA SER A 658 -16.96 -21.42 22.00
C SER A 658 -17.86 -20.20 21.86
N ILE A 659 -18.64 -20.18 20.79
CA ILE A 659 -19.65 -19.16 20.50
C ILE A 659 -21.00 -19.86 20.35
N THR A 660 -22.02 -19.34 21.02
CA THR A 660 -23.41 -19.80 20.88
C THR A 660 -24.29 -18.65 20.41
N ALA A 661 -24.89 -18.79 19.24
CA ALA A 661 -25.86 -17.85 18.70
C ALA A 661 -27.28 -18.29 19.05
N THR A 662 -28.15 -17.34 19.34
CA THR A 662 -29.59 -17.58 19.50
C THR A 662 -30.35 -16.75 18.47
N SER A 663 -31.15 -17.43 17.65
CA SER A 663 -31.90 -16.85 16.54
C SER A 663 -33.34 -17.34 16.58
N GLY A 664 -34.30 -16.59 16.04
CA GLY A 664 -35.70 -17.04 15.97
C GLY A 664 -36.66 -15.94 15.55
N ASP A 665 -37.95 -16.17 15.74
CA ASP A 665 -38.99 -15.19 15.46
C ASP A 665 -38.91 -14.04 16.48
N PHE A 666 -38.54 -12.86 15.99
CA PHE A 666 -38.35 -11.68 16.82
C PHE A 666 -39.70 -11.05 17.14
N GLN A 667 -39.91 -10.71 18.41
CA GLN A 667 -41.18 -10.14 18.90
C GLN A 667 -41.63 -8.90 18.12
N TYR A 668 -40.69 -8.13 17.57
CA TYR A 668 -40.96 -6.90 16.83
C TYR A 668 -40.96 -7.06 15.31
N GLY A 669 -40.85 -8.31 14.81
CA GLY A 669 -41.04 -8.66 13.41
C GLY A 669 -39.82 -9.33 12.75
N GLY A 670 -40.12 -10.33 11.92
CA GLY A 670 -39.11 -11.08 11.15
C GLY A 670 -38.36 -12.13 11.98
N GLN A 671 -37.43 -12.80 11.32
CA GLN A 671 -36.49 -13.74 11.95
C GLN A 671 -35.17 -13.00 12.15
N GLN A 672 -34.61 -13.04 13.36
CA GLN A 672 -33.42 -12.27 13.70
C GLN A 672 -32.43 -13.09 14.52
N LEU A 673 -31.14 -12.74 14.40
CA LEU A 673 -30.12 -13.14 15.35
C LEU A 673 -30.25 -12.23 16.59
N VAL A 674 -30.73 -12.79 17.71
CA VAL A 674 -31.09 -11.98 18.88
C VAL A 674 -30.01 -11.95 19.95
N ALA A 675 -29.13 -12.95 20.03
CA ALA A 675 -28.04 -12.97 21.00
C ALA A 675 -26.82 -13.79 20.53
N LEU A 676 -25.64 -13.38 20.98
CA LEU A 676 -24.40 -14.14 20.89
C LEU A 676 -23.80 -14.28 22.28
N THR A 677 -23.47 -15.51 22.67
CA THR A 677 -22.81 -15.83 23.94
C THR A 677 -21.43 -16.42 23.69
N PHE A 678 -20.41 -15.75 24.20
CA PHE A 678 -19.01 -16.15 24.10
C PHE A 678 -18.60 -16.83 25.41
N THR A 679 -18.10 -18.06 25.31
CA THR A 679 -17.53 -18.79 26.46
C THR A 679 -16.03 -18.84 26.33
N TYR A 680 -15.31 -18.44 27.37
CA TYR A 680 -13.85 -18.34 27.37
C TYR A 680 -13.20 -19.60 27.96
N GLN A 681 -11.91 -19.79 27.71
CA GLN A 681 -11.12 -20.91 28.23
C GLN A 681 -11.10 -20.96 29.77
N ASP A 682 -11.20 -19.80 30.42
CA ASP A 682 -11.26 -19.66 31.89
C ASP A 682 -12.67 -19.88 32.48
N GLY A 683 -13.65 -20.21 31.64
CA GLY A 683 -15.04 -20.45 32.03
C GLY A 683 -15.91 -19.20 32.16
N ARG A 684 -15.36 -17.99 31.97
CA ARG A 684 -16.19 -16.78 31.88
C ARG A 684 -17.12 -16.86 30.68
N GLN A 685 -18.27 -16.19 30.79
CA GLN A 685 -19.21 -16.02 29.69
C GLN A 685 -19.56 -14.54 29.53
N GLN A 686 -19.70 -14.12 28.27
CA GLN A 686 -20.17 -12.78 27.92
C GLN A 686 -21.24 -12.91 26.84
N THR A 687 -22.41 -12.31 27.08
CA THR A 687 -23.52 -12.30 26.13
C THR A 687 -23.77 -10.88 25.63
N VAL A 688 -24.04 -10.76 24.33
CA VAL A 688 -24.55 -9.54 23.69
C VAL A 688 -25.91 -9.82 23.07
N GLY A 689 -26.81 -8.84 23.07
CA GLY A 689 -28.22 -9.03 22.69
C GLY A 689 -29.06 -9.62 23.83
N SER A 690 -30.25 -10.14 23.49
CA SER A 690 -31.21 -10.64 24.46
C SER A 690 -32.00 -11.83 23.95
N LYS A 691 -32.12 -12.88 24.77
CA LYS A 691 -32.98 -14.04 24.50
C LYS A 691 -34.43 -13.83 24.94
N ALA A 692 -34.77 -12.67 25.51
CA ALA A 692 -36.10 -12.42 26.09
C ALA A 692 -37.19 -12.08 25.05
N TYR A 693 -36.79 -11.69 23.84
CA TYR A 693 -37.67 -11.14 22.81
C TYR A 693 -37.79 -12.04 21.58
N VAL A 694 -37.57 -13.36 21.75
CA VAL A 694 -37.59 -14.34 20.67
C VAL A 694 -38.52 -15.50 20.98
N THR A 695 -39.31 -15.92 20.00
CA THR A 695 -40.06 -17.19 20.02
C THR A 695 -39.51 -18.14 18.97
N ASN A 696 -39.80 -19.43 19.10
CA ASN A 696 -39.25 -20.48 18.21
C ASN A 696 -37.71 -20.42 18.10
N ALA A 697 -37.05 -20.17 19.24
CA ALA A 697 -35.61 -19.95 19.29
C ALA A 697 -34.83 -21.22 18.87
N HIS A 698 -33.78 -21.00 18.10
CA HIS A 698 -32.77 -21.96 17.71
C HIS A 698 -31.41 -21.54 18.27
N GLU A 699 -30.60 -22.51 18.69
CA GLU A 699 -29.25 -22.26 19.18
C GLU A 699 -28.21 -22.96 18.30
N ASP A 700 -27.36 -22.16 17.66
CA ASP A 700 -26.19 -22.64 16.90
C ASP A 700 -24.96 -22.53 17.80
N ARG A 701 -24.27 -23.65 18.03
CA ARG A 701 -23.03 -23.67 18.82
C ARG A 701 -21.85 -24.02 17.94
N PHE A 702 -20.79 -23.22 18.05
CA PHE A 702 -19.49 -23.49 17.46
C PHE A 702 -18.43 -23.54 18.55
N ASP A 703 -17.76 -24.69 18.69
CA ASP A 703 -16.58 -24.84 19.53
C ASP A 703 -15.34 -24.61 18.67
N LEU A 704 -14.48 -23.67 19.08
CA LEU A 704 -13.26 -23.36 18.36
C LEU A 704 -12.27 -24.52 18.52
N PRO A 705 -11.54 -24.91 17.46
CA PRO A 705 -10.43 -25.85 17.59
C PRO A 705 -9.40 -25.39 18.61
N ASP A 706 -8.70 -26.33 19.24
CA ASP A 706 -7.72 -26.01 20.27
C ASP A 706 -6.67 -25.01 19.75
N ALA A 707 -6.45 -23.95 20.53
CA ALA A 707 -5.56 -22.82 20.21
C ALA A 707 -5.91 -21.98 18.96
N ALA A 708 -7.08 -22.21 18.33
CA ALA A 708 -7.56 -21.37 17.23
C ALA A 708 -7.85 -19.93 17.69
N LYS A 709 -7.68 -18.97 16.78
CA LYS A 709 -7.97 -17.55 17.00
C LYS A 709 -8.93 -17.03 15.94
N ILE A 710 -9.84 -16.15 16.34
CA ILE A 710 -10.74 -15.47 15.43
C ILE A 710 -9.96 -14.35 14.74
N THR A 711 -9.77 -14.44 13.43
CA THR A 711 -8.99 -13.46 12.66
C THR A 711 -9.82 -12.62 11.71
N GLN A 712 -11.04 -13.06 11.39
CA GLN A 712 -11.94 -12.39 10.46
C GLN A 712 -13.40 -12.54 10.92
N LEU A 713 -14.23 -11.58 10.51
CA LEU A 713 -15.67 -11.53 10.74
C LEU A 713 -16.37 -11.50 9.38
N LYS A 714 -17.44 -12.29 9.23
CA LYS A 714 -18.35 -12.24 8.08
C LYS A 714 -19.75 -11.99 8.63
N ILE A 715 -20.32 -10.85 8.28
CA ILE A 715 -21.51 -10.29 8.91
C ILE A 715 -22.58 -10.15 7.84
N TRP A 716 -23.74 -10.76 8.07
CA TRP A 716 -24.93 -10.63 7.25
C TRP A 716 -25.90 -9.66 7.93
N ALA A 717 -26.27 -8.57 7.24
CA ALA A 717 -27.18 -7.55 7.76
C ALA A 717 -27.92 -6.82 6.62
N ASP A 718 -29.04 -6.16 6.95
CA ASP A 718 -29.91 -5.43 6.03
C ASP A 718 -29.77 -3.89 6.08
#